data_AF-A0A7X4JWH8-F1
#
_entry.id   AF-A0A7X4JWH8-F1
#
_cell.length_a   1.000
_cell.length_b   1.000
_cell.length_c   1.000
_cell.angle_alpha   90.00
_cell.angle_beta   90.00
_cell.angle_gamma   90.00
#
_symmetry.space_group_name_H-M   'P 1'
#
loop_
_entity.id
_entity.type
_entity.pdbx_description
1 polymer ?
#
loop_
_entity_poly.entity_id
_entity_poly.type
_entity_poly.pdbx_seq_one_letter_code
_entity_poly.pdbx_strand_id
1 'polypeptide(L)'
;MSSDEGLAARARSGHADARPRRRGVRLARSASCVFLLLACAALMVRGQGGDTPAGLRIEVDPGALRLEIGEAAQLSATVRDAAGAVVDDATVVYYSRARRSVSVTRTGRVEAYRPGEFTLIALVPTNPGDRSRRPDARARVEIPVTVPLPPISEVAFSRVPSVFYAGTRPRLQVAVTDTAGARREDVPVMFATSDAAVASIDRFGFLTLREAGRVTVTASVDTESDALTIDVEDNPVASLALEVGADAARTGDVLRFTAVAADARGRPVPGVPVRFAVGGETAPAIVAAGAPAHIAADGRFVAERSGTYTVIATAGTHTATRTVSIEPRDVARDVEVVGRGKVLDRRSSDLWVWEGTDGRDYALTGTWGADGHTYFWDVTDPANIEKVNEVQVDARTVNDVKVSADGELAVISREGASNRRNGFVVLGAGNPREGVPVLSEFTNQLTGGVHNVFVDGHHVYALSAGRRYDIVSIEDPRNPERVGRFELETQGHSVHDVWVSDGIAFSSNWTDGVVAVDVGGGGRGGTPERPVELGRYAYPNGWNHAAFPYRSQSTGKFYVFAGDEAYPYGGLANAPEDAQLPFRTAGWIHVIDWSDWDNPQEVARYQVPEAGSHNIWVEDDILYVGYYYPGGLRVVDVSGELMGDLYRQGREIARFVPFEPDGFAPNAPFVWGPQPYKGHIFFTDYNSGLWAVRLEEKTGPGRVIGEPQ
;
A
#
# COMPACT_ATOMS: atom_id res chain seq x y z
N MET A 1 41.87 -60.92 14.65
CA MET A 1 41.83 -61.77 15.85
C MET A 1 40.47 -62.47 15.86
N SER A 2 40.48 -63.78 16.07
CA SER A 2 39.29 -64.64 16.26
C SER A 2 38.44 -64.11 17.44
N SER A 3 37.22 -64.51 17.76
CA SER A 3 36.39 -65.71 17.57
C SER A 3 35.07 -65.31 18.26
N ASP A 4 33.89 -65.51 17.68
CA ASP A 4 33.06 -66.73 17.78
C ASP A 4 32.25 -66.84 19.10
N GLU A 5 31.13 -67.57 19.01
CA GLU A 5 30.14 -67.95 20.05
C GLU A 5 28.99 -66.96 20.33
N GLY A 6 27.70 -67.34 20.35
CA GLY A 6 27.11 -68.67 20.21
C GLY A 6 25.87 -68.84 21.12
N LEU A 7 24.76 -69.26 20.50
CA LEU A 7 23.65 -70.10 21.02
C LEU A 7 22.77 -69.60 22.20
N ALA A 8 21.43 -69.50 22.00
CA ALA A 8 20.40 -70.55 22.16
C ALA A 8 20.05 -70.84 23.64
N ALA A 9 18.85 -71.18 24.13
CA ALA A 9 17.55 -71.56 23.60
C ALA A 9 16.54 -71.81 24.77
N ARG A 10 15.23 -71.82 24.44
CA ARG A 10 14.12 -72.65 25.00
C ARG A 10 13.51 -72.37 26.40
N ALA A 11 12.17 -72.25 26.44
CA ALA A 11 11.21 -73.31 26.88
C ALA A 11 9.74 -72.83 26.71
N ARG A 12 8.87 -73.56 25.96
CA ARG A 12 7.72 -74.42 26.40
C ARG A 12 6.51 -73.62 26.98
N SER A 13 5.21 -73.87 26.72
CA SER A 13 4.44 -75.03 26.22
C SER A 13 2.93 -74.70 26.06
N GLY A 14 2.24 -75.44 25.16
CA GLY A 14 0.83 -75.94 25.26
C GLY A 14 -0.31 -74.99 24.84
N HIS A 15 -1.00 -75.15 23.69
CA HIS A 15 -2.03 -76.13 23.22
C HIS A 15 -3.50 -75.89 23.66
N ALA A 16 -4.34 -75.42 22.71
CA ALA A 16 -5.64 -75.97 22.24
C ALA A 16 -6.49 -74.83 21.59
N ASP A 17 -6.60 -74.74 20.25
CA ASP A 17 -7.73 -75.20 19.38
C ASP A 17 -9.13 -74.68 19.79
N ALA A 18 -10.00 -74.10 18.96
CA ALA A 18 -10.26 -74.33 17.53
C ALA A 18 -11.01 -73.15 16.82
N ARG A 19 -10.86 -73.14 15.50
CA ARG A 19 -11.34 -72.26 14.38
C ARG A 19 -12.87 -72.35 14.10
N PRO A 20 -13.53 -71.53 13.22
CA PRO A 20 -13.10 -71.27 11.82
C PRO A 20 -13.47 -69.92 11.12
N ARG A 21 -12.64 -69.51 10.12
CA ARG A 21 -12.90 -69.27 8.66
C ARG A 21 -14.01 -68.24 8.30
N ARG A 22 -13.96 -67.44 7.23
CA ARG A 22 -13.07 -67.18 6.09
C ARG A 22 -13.64 -65.92 5.37
N ARG A 23 -12.75 -65.12 4.78
CA ARG A 23 -12.81 -64.36 3.50
C ARG A 23 -14.18 -63.98 2.89
N GLY A 24 -14.27 -62.74 2.40
CA GLY A 24 -15.05 -62.44 1.20
C GLY A 24 -15.27 -60.95 0.92
N VAL A 25 -14.44 -60.38 0.06
CA VAL A 25 -14.72 -59.14 -0.68
C VAL A 25 -15.66 -59.46 -1.83
N ARG A 26 -16.73 -58.66 -2.03
CA ARG A 26 -17.17 -58.15 -3.34
C ARG A 26 -18.29 -57.10 -3.25
N LEU A 27 -18.14 -56.11 -4.14
CA LEU A 27 -18.99 -54.99 -4.56
C LEU A 27 -20.51 -55.20 -4.52
N ALA A 28 -21.24 -54.10 -4.23
CA ALA A 28 -22.46 -53.76 -4.96
C ALA A 28 -22.69 -52.23 -4.99
N ARG A 29 -23.02 -51.74 -6.20
CA ARG A 29 -23.52 -50.39 -6.53
C ARG A 29 -24.85 -50.11 -5.84
N SER A 30 -25.15 -48.87 -5.51
CA SER A 30 -26.51 -48.30 -5.56
C SER A 30 -26.48 -46.78 -5.54
N ALA A 31 -27.04 -46.20 -6.60
CA ALA A 31 -27.44 -44.80 -6.68
C ALA A 31 -28.65 -44.54 -5.77
N SER A 32 -28.81 -43.30 -5.29
CA SER A 32 -30.13 -42.69 -5.09
C SER A 32 -30.02 -41.19 -4.90
N CYS A 33 -30.72 -40.50 -5.79
CA CYS A 33 -31.09 -39.10 -5.74
C CYS A 33 -31.84 -38.75 -4.45
N VAL A 34 -31.61 -37.55 -3.91
CA VAL A 34 -32.60 -36.86 -3.07
C VAL A 34 -32.71 -35.42 -3.54
N PHE A 35 -33.78 -35.16 -4.29
CA PHE A 35 -34.46 -33.87 -4.39
C PHE A 35 -34.95 -33.49 -2.99
N LEU A 36 -34.73 -32.24 -2.55
CA LEU A 36 -35.53 -31.66 -1.47
C LEU A 36 -36.27 -30.43 -1.98
N LEU A 37 -37.59 -30.53 -1.89
CA LEU A 37 -38.59 -29.52 -2.23
C LEU A 37 -38.51 -28.30 -1.31
N LEU A 38 -38.82 -27.15 -1.92
CA LEU A 38 -39.29 -25.93 -1.27
C LEU A 38 -40.46 -26.21 -0.31
N ALA A 39 -40.40 -25.64 0.88
CA ALA A 39 -41.58 -25.25 1.65
C ALA A 39 -41.30 -23.91 2.33
N CYS A 40 -42.12 -22.91 1.96
CA CYS A 40 -42.16 -21.57 2.53
C CYS A 40 -42.42 -21.63 4.04
N ALA A 41 -41.55 -20.97 4.81
CA ALA A 41 -41.90 -20.46 6.13
C ALA A 41 -41.36 -19.03 6.23
N ALA A 42 -42.27 -18.06 6.20
CA ALA A 42 -41.98 -16.68 6.56
C ALA A 42 -41.53 -16.64 8.02
N LEU A 43 -40.22 -16.55 8.24
CA LEU A 43 -39.64 -16.24 9.54
C LEU A 43 -39.52 -14.72 9.65
N MET A 44 -40.37 -14.14 10.50
CA MET A 44 -40.12 -12.81 11.05
C MET A 44 -38.70 -12.80 11.64
N VAL A 45 -37.81 -12.00 11.04
CA VAL A 45 -36.49 -11.71 11.60
C VAL A 45 -36.71 -10.90 12.87
N ARG A 46 -36.77 -11.60 14.01
CA ARG A 46 -36.44 -10.99 15.30
C ARG A 46 -34.93 -10.81 15.31
N GLY A 47 -34.47 -9.55 15.27
CA GLY A 47 -33.08 -9.19 15.47
C GLY A 47 -32.53 -9.90 16.70
N GLN A 48 -31.45 -10.66 16.52
CA GLN A 48 -30.77 -11.34 17.61
C GLN A 48 -30.09 -10.28 18.48
N GLY A 49 -30.51 -10.24 19.75
CA GLY A 49 -29.94 -9.37 20.77
C GLY A 49 -28.50 -9.77 21.06
N GLY A 50 -27.58 -8.82 20.89
CA GLY A 50 -26.27 -8.87 21.50
C GLY A 50 -26.40 -8.71 23.01
N ASP A 51 -25.59 -9.47 23.76
CA ASP A 51 -25.43 -9.40 25.21
C ASP A 51 -25.33 -7.93 25.67
N THR A 52 -26.35 -7.46 26.38
CA THR A 52 -26.35 -6.16 27.06
C THR A 52 -26.40 -6.45 28.56
N PRO A 53 -25.45 -5.96 29.38
CA PRO A 53 -25.61 -6.02 30.82
C PRO A 53 -26.90 -5.27 31.21
N ALA A 54 -27.57 -5.67 32.28
CA ALA A 54 -28.81 -5.04 32.73
C ALA A 54 -28.64 -3.50 32.86
N GLY A 55 -29.23 -2.74 31.92
CA GLY A 55 -29.21 -1.27 31.92
C GLY A 55 -29.14 -0.66 30.51
N LEU A 56 -30.17 0.11 30.16
CA LEU A 56 -30.37 0.90 28.93
C LEU A 56 -30.44 0.12 27.60
N ARG A 57 -31.52 0.37 26.83
CA ARG A 57 -31.72 -0.09 25.45
C ARG A 57 -31.80 1.11 24.51
N ILE A 58 -31.10 1.04 23.38
CA ILE A 58 -31.14 2.07 22.33
C ILE A 58 -32.03 1.58 21.19
N GLU A 59 -33.03 2.37 20.81
CA GLU A 59 -33.89 2.16 19.65
C GLU A 59 -33.55 3.24 18.61
N VAL A 60 -33.01 2.85 17.46
CA VAL A 60 -32.59 3.78 16.39
C VAL A 60 -33.61 3.73 15.26
N ASP A 61 -33.99 4.90 14.75
CA ASP A 61 -34.87 5.07 13.61
C ASP A 61 -34.22 5.99 12.55
N PRO A 62 -34.06 5.53 11.30
CA PRO A 62 -34.28 4.16 10.83
C PRO A 62 -33.26 3.16 11.41
N GLY A 63 -33.72 1.94 11.70
CA GLY A 63 -32.88 0.88 12.27
C GLY A 63 -31.91 0.22 11.27
N ALA A 64 -32.06 0.52 9.98
CA ALA A 64 -31.17 0.12 8.89
C ALA A 64 -31.29 1.17 7.77
N LEU A 65 -30.22 1.38 7.00
CA LEU A 65 -30.20 2.32 5.88
C LEU A 65 -29.86 1.59 4.58
N ARG A 66 -30.49 2.00 3.48
CA ARG A 66 -30.06 1.70 2.13
C ARG A 66 -29.92 3.04 1.41
N LEU A 67 -28.70 3.39 1.00
CA LEU A 67 -28.36 4.70 0.44
C LEU A 67 -27.64 4.54 -0.88
N GLU A 68 -27.95 5.37 -1.86
CA GLU A 68 -27.12 5.51 -3.06
C GLU A 68 -25.85 6.32 -2.77
N ILE A 69 -24.86 6.26 -3.67
CA ILE A 69 -23.63 7.07 -3.53
C ILE A 69 -23.99 8.56 -3.58
N GLY A 70 -23.50 9.33 -2.60
CA GLY A 70 -23.80 10.75 -2.41
C GLY A 70 -25.10 11.03 -1.67
N GLU A 71 -25.89 10.01 -1.34
CA GLU A 71 -27.13 10.18 -0.57
C GLU A 71 -26.83 10.38 0.93
N ALA A 72 -27.67 11.19 1.57
CA ALA A 72 -27.61 11.45 3.00
C ALA A 72 -28.93 11.12 3.69
N ALA A 73 -28.84 10.58 4.92
CA ALA A 73 -29.98 10.28 5.77
C ALA A 73 -29.75 10.80 7.19
N GLN A 74 -30.83 10.93 7.96
CA GLN A 74 -30.77 11.37 9.36
C GLN A 74 -31.24 10.23 10.27
N LEU A 75 -30.38 9.82 11.20
CA LEU A 75 -30.71 8.89 12.26
C LEU A 75 -31.25 9.65 13.47
N SER A 76 -32.19 9.03 14.17
CA SER A 76 -32.68 9.43 15.48
C SER A 76 -32.60 8.23 16.43
N ALA A 77 -32.47 8.47 17.73
CA ALA A 77 -32.41 7.39 18.71
C ALA A 77 -33.20 7.73 19.96
N THR A 78 -33.93 6.75 20.47
CA THR A 78 -34.64 6.80 21.76
C THR A 78 -33.96 5.82 22.72
N VAL A 79 -33.69 6.26 23.94
CA VAL A 79 -33.09 5.42 24.98
C VAL A 79 -34.16 5.02 25.98
N ARG A 80 -34.23 3.72 26.32
CA ARG A 80 -35.18 3.17 27.31
C ARG A 80 -34.45 2.50 28.45
N ASP A 81 -34.99 2.58 29.66
CA ASP A 81 -34.46 1.86 30.83
C ASP A 81 -34.89 0.38 30.88
N ALA A 82 -34.51 -0.33 31.95
CA ALA A 82 -34.87 -1.74 32.14
C ALA A 82 -36.37 -1.98 32.33
N ALA A 83 -37.14 -0.95 32.73
CA ALA A 83 -38.60 -0.99 32.86
C ALA A 83 -39.32 -0.60 31.55
N GLY A 84 -38.58 -0.19 30.52
CA GLY A 84 -39.10 0.23 29.22
C GLY A 84 -39.50 1.72 29.15
N ALA A 85 -39.27 2.49 30.21
CA ALA A 85 -39.54 3.93 30.23
C ALA A 85 -38.48 4.69 29.42
N VAL A 86 -38.89 5.77 28.75
CA VAL A 86 -37.96 6.63 27.98
C VAL A 86 -37.08 7.42 28.95
N VAL A 87 -35.80 7.51 28.62
CA VAL A 87 -34.80 8.28 29.37
C VAL A 87 -34.54 9.58 28.60
N ASP A 88 -35.25 10.64 28.97
CA ASP A 88 -35.29 11.91 28.21
C ASP A 88 -33.96 12.70 28.21
N ASP A 89 -33.06 12.44 29.16
CA ASP A 89 -31.76 13.11 29.30
C ASP A 89 -30.57 12.32 28.71
N ALA A 90 -30.84 11.18 28.05
CA ALA A 90 -29.79 10.34 27.49
C ALA A 90 -29.21 10.94 26.19
N THR A 91 -27.92 11.29 26.21
CA THR A 91 -27.20 11.70 25.00
C THR A 91 -26.81 10.47 24.17
N VAL A 92 -27.27 10.37 22.93
CA VAL A 92 -26.84 9.33 21.98
C VAL A 92 -25.79 9.91 21.02
N VAL A 93 -24.75 9.12 20.75
CA VAL A 93 -23.64 9.48 19.87
C VAL A 93 -23.49 8.42 18.79
N TYR A 94 -23.29 8.88 17.55
CA TYR A 94 -23.06 8.02 16.40
C TYR A 94 -21.60 8.07 15.93
N TYR A 95 -21.08 6.94 15.46
CA TYR A 95 -19.81 6.88 14.76
C TYR A 95 -19.78 5.77 13.70
N SER A 96 -18.91 5.93 12.70
CA SER A 96 -18.66 4.96 11.65
C SER A 96 -17.25 4.39 11.79
N ARG A 97 -17.11 3.06 11.71
CA ARG A 97 -15.80 2.41 11.59
C ARG A 97 -15.24 2.53 10.17
N ALA A 98 -16.11 2.73 9.18
CA ALA A 98 -15.77 2.87 7.76
C ALA A 98 -16.01 4.30 7.27
N ARG A 99 -15.53 5.31 8.01
CA ARG A 99 -15.80 6.74 7.75
C ARG A 99 -15.47 7.24 6.34
N ARG A 100 -14.58 6.54 5.62
CA ARG A 100 -14.19 6.83 4.23
C ARG A 100 -15.18 6.29 3.19
N SER A 101 -16.05 5.37 3.61
CA SER A 101 -17.08 4.76 2.78
C SER A 101 -18.49 5.24 3.16
N VAL A 102 -18.77 5.36 4.46
CA VAL A 102 -20.00 5.92 5.01
C VAL A 102 -19.64 6.75 6.23
N SER A 103 -19.92 8.06 6.21
CA SER A 103 -19.73 8.92 7.37
C SER A 103 -21.01 9.03 8.19
N VAL A 104 -20.86 9.35 9.47
CA VAL A 104 -21.97 9.78 10.32
C VAL A 104 -21.48 10.86 11.27
N THR A 105 -22.26 11.93 11.36
CA THR A 105 -22.03 13.02 12.33
C THR A 105 -22.44 12.58 13.74
N ARG A 106 -21.94 13.26 14.77
CA ARG A 106 -22.31 12.97 16.17
C ARG A 106 -23.82 13.11 16.42
N THR A 107 -24.52 13.89 15.60
CA THR A 107 -25.98 14.12 15.64
C THR A 107 -26.78 13.16 14.75
N GLY A 108 -26.15 12.19 14.08
CA GLY A 108 -26.83 11.14 13.33
C GLY A 108 -27.04 11.41 11.83
N ARG A 109 -26.52 12.51 11.26
CA ARG A 109 -26.52 12.70 9.80
C ARG A 109 -25.51 11.76 9.15
N VAL A 110 -25.99 10.84 8.33
CA VAL A 110 -25.24 9.82 7.58
C VAL A 110 -25.06 10.27 6.14
N GLU A 111 -23.93 9.96 5.53
CA GLU A 111 -23.67 10.19 4.11
C GLU A 111 -22.87 9.02 3.53
N ALA A 112 -23.29 8.51 2.36
CA ALA A 112 -22.67 7.38 1.69
C ALA A 112 -21.72 7.85 0.57
N TYR A 113 -20.50 7.32 0.55
CA TYR A 113 -19.46 7.68 -0.41
C TYR A 113 -19.03 6.52 -1.30
N ARG A 114 -19.15 5.27 -0.80
CA ARG A 114 -18.68 4.08 -1.51
C ARG A 114 -19.67 2.92 -1.38
N PRO A 115 -19.79 2.08 -2.41
CA PRO A 115 -20.64 0.89 -2.37
C PRO A 115 -20.09 -0.13 -1.37
N GLY A 116 -20.99 -0.93 -0.79
CA GLY A 116 -20.67 -1.98 0.16
C GLY A 116 -21.69 -2.12 1.29
N GLU A 117 -21.40 -3.06 2.18
CA GLU A 117 -22.13 -3.28 3.42
C GLU A 117 -21.33 -2.70 4.59
N PHE A 118 -21.93 -1.79 5.34
CA PHE A 118 -21.30 -1.07 6.44
C PHE A 118 -22.13 -1.15 7.71
N THR A 119 -21.47 -0.91 8.82
CA THR A 119 -22.13 -0.85 10.13
C THR A 119 -21.78 0.47 10.81
N LEU A 120 -22.82 1.26 11.08
CA LEU A 120 -22.74 2.41 11.97
C LEU A 120 -23.06 1.98 13.40
N ILE A 121 -22.61 2.77 14.37
CA ILE A 121 -22.80 2.45 15.78
C ILE A 121 -23.40 3.66 16.47
N ALA A 122 -24.51 3.45 17.16
CA ALA A 122 -25.07 4.38 18.12
C ALA A 122 -24.74 3.89 19.53
N LEU A 123 -24.27 4.80 20.40
CA LEU A 123 -24.00 4.48 21.80
C LEU A 123 -24.48 5.58 22.74
N VAL A 124 -24.68 5.21 24.00
CA VAL A 124 -24.86 6.14 25.12
C VAL A 124 -23.56 6.17 25.90
N PRO A 125 -22.82 7.29 25.94
CA PRO A 125 -21.56 7.38 26.65
C PRO A 125 -21.78 7.36 28.17
N THR A 126 -20.81 6.83 28.91
CA THR A 126 -20.80 6.85 30.39
C THR A 126 -20.72 8.28 30.92
N ASN A 127 -19.98 9.15 30.24
CA ASN A 127 -19.93 10.59 30.48
C ASN A 127 -20.46 11.35 29.23
N PRO A 128 -21.60 12.06 29.31
CA PRO A 128 -22.16 12.83 28.19
C PRO A 128 -21.22 13.91 27.63
N GLY A 129 -20.33 14.45 28.47
CA GLY A 129 -19.32 15.43 28.09
C GLY A 129 -18.09 14.83 27.40
N ASP A 130 -17.96 13.50 27.35
CA ASP A 130 -16.82 12.85 26.73
C ASP A 130 -16.85 13.03 25.20
N ARG A 131 -15.83 13.74 24.71
CA ARG A 131 -15.61 14.01 23.29
C ARG A 131 -14.48 13.16 22.70
N SER A 132 -14.00 12.16 23.44
CA SER A 132 -13.05 11.18 22.95
C SER A 132 -13.60 10.48 21.70
N ARG A 133 -12.68 9.94 20.88
CA ARG A 133 -13.01 9.25 19.63
C ARG A 133 -13.84 7.98 19.88
N ARG A 134 -13.75 7.40 21.07
CA ARG A 134 -14.42 6.16 21.49
C ARG A 134 -14.76 6.25 22.99
N PRO A 135 -15.84 6.94 23.37
CA PRO A 135 -16.23 7.03 24.76
C PRO A 135 -16.67 5.65 25.27
N ASP A 136 -16.39 5.37 26.53
CA ASP A 136 -16.96 4.21 27.20
C ASP A 136 -18.48 4.26 27.12
N ALA A 137 -19.10 3.14 26.78
CA ALA A 137 -20.52 3.08 26.46
C ALA A 137 -21.29 2.29 27.53
N ARG A 138 -22.38 2.88 28.01
CA ARG A 138 -23.38 2.21 28.86
C ARG A 138 -24.25 1.25 28.06
N ALA A 139 -24.52 1.61 26.81
CA ALA A 139 -25.25 0.80 25.84
C ALA A 139 -24.76 1.14 24.42
N ARG A 140 -24.86 0.18 23.50
CA ARG A 140 -24.53 0.35 22.08
C ARG A 140 -25.46 -0.48 21.20
N VAL A 141 -25.71 0.00 19.99
CA VAL A 141 -26.45 -0.73 18.95
C VAL A 141 -25.78 -0.49 17.59
N GLU A 142 -25.78 -1.53 16.77
CA GLU A 142 -25.25 -1.52 15.42
C GLU A 142 -26.38 -1.25 14.41
N ILE A 143 -26.12 -0.39 13.43
CA ILE A 143 -27.06 0.03 12.39
C ILE A 143 -26.45 -0.37 11.04
N PRO A 144 -27.00 -1.39 10.36
CA PRO A 144 -26.52 -1.78 9.04
C PRO A 144 -26.85 -0.69 8.01
N VAL A 145 -25.90 -0.45 7.10
CA VAL A 145 -26.01 0.47 5.97
C VAL A 145 -25.57 -0.26 4.71
N THR A 146 -26.48 -0.41 3.75
CA THR A 146 -26.20 -0.99 2.45
C THR A 146 -26.08 0.12 1.41
N VAL A 147 -24.95 0.19 0.71
CA VAL A 147 -24.76 1.08 -0.44
C VAL A 147 -24.60 0.21 -1.69
N PRO A 148 -25.59 0.13 -2.58
CA PRO A 148 -25.49 -0.73 -3.76
C PRO A 148 -24.44 -0.20 -4.74
N LEU A 149 -23.93 -1.12 -5.58
CA LEU A 149 -23.09 -0.74 -6.71
C LEU A 149 -23.94 0.00 -7.77
N PRO A 150 -23.46 1.11 -8.33
CA PRO A 150 -24.18 1.80 -9.40
C PRO A 150 -24.41 0.89 -10.62
N PRO A 151 -25.54 1.04 -11.34
CA PRO A 151 -25.80 0.33 -12.59
C PRO A 151 -24.74 0.62 -13.66
N ILE A 152 -24.51 -0.35 -14.55
CA ILE A 152 -23.64 -0.16 -15.73
C ILE A 152 -24.27 0.83 -16.70
N SER A 153 -23.46 1.74 -17.25
CA SER A 153 -23.86 2.77 -18.21
C SER A 153 -23.22 2.61 -19.58
N GLU A 154 -22.04 1.98 -19.65
CA GLU A 154 -21.29 1.82 -20.89
C GLU A 154 -20.46 0.54 -20.87
N VAL A 155 -20.41 -0.14 -22.02
CA VAL A 155 -19.45 -1.20 -22.35
C VAL A 155 -18.77 -0.75 -23.62
N ALA A 156 -17.43 -0.73 -23.67
CA ALA A 156 -16.69 -0.26 -24.85
C ALA A 156 -15.38 -1.02 -25.06
N PHE A 157 -15.06 -1.38 -26.30
CA PHE A 157 -13.72 -1.91 -26.62
C PHE A 157 -12.65 -0.84 -26.47
N SER A 158 -11.69 -1.05 -25.56
CA SER A 158 -10.70 -0.03 -25.16
C SER A 158 -9.31 -0.23 -25.74
N ARG A 159 -8.91 -1.47 -26.06
CA ARG A 159 -7.65 -1.77 -26.76
C ARG A 159 -7.90 -2.76 -27.89
N VAL A 160 -7.90 -2.22 -29.12
CA VAL A 160 -8.12 -2.97 -30.35
C VAL A 160 -6.81 -2.97 -31.16
N PRO A 161 -6.27 -4.16 -31.51
CA PRO A 161 -5.15 -4.25 -32.44
C PRO A 161 -5.45 -3.57 -33.77
N SER A 162 -4.45 -2.92 -34.38
CA SER A 162 -4.62 -2.26 -35.67
C SER A 162 -4.76 -3.24 -36.84
N VAL A 163 -4.29 -4.48 -36.68
CA VAL A 163 -4.33 -5.53 -37.71
C VAL A 163 -4.63 -6.88 -37.05
N PHE A 164 -5.33 -7.76 -37.76
CA PHE A 164 -5.68 -9.10 -37.30
C PHE A 164 -5.24 -10.14 -38.32
N TYR A 165 -4.34 -11.05 -37.93
CA TYR A 165 -3.82 -12.10 -38.81
C TYR A 165 -4.37 -13.49 -38.46
N ALA A 166 -4.78 -14.25 -39.46
CA ALA A 166 -5.22 -15.63 -39.30
C ALA A 166 -4.17 -16.49 -38.56
N GLY A 167 -4.63 -17.41 -37.72
CA GLY A 167 -3.78 -18.27 -36.87
C GLY A 167 -3.21 -17.59 -35.63
N THR A 168 -3.40 -16.27 -35.43
CA THR A 168 -2.95 -15.58 -34.21
C THR A 168 -4.02 -15.51 -33.13
N ARG A 169 -3.62 -15.17 -31.89
CA ARG A 169 -4.52 -15.11 -30.73
C ARG A 169 -4.43 -13.80 -29.92
N PRO A 170 -4.78 -12.63 -30.50
CA PRO A 170 -4.75 -11.37 -29.77
C PRO A 170 -5.79 -11.34 -28.63
N ARG A 171 -5.59 -10.45 -27.65
CA ARG A 171 -6.55 -10.20 -26.57
C ARG A 171 -7.26 -8.87 -26.81
N LEU A 172 -8.59 -8.88 -26.81
CA LEU A 172 -9.41 -7.67 -26.78
C LEU A 172 -9.64 -7.27 -25.32
N GLN A 173 -9.55 -5.97 -25.05
CA GLN A 173 -9.92 -5.40 -23.75
C GLN A 173 -11.20 -4.60 -23.89
N VAL A 174 -12.05 -4.71 -22.88
CA VAL A 174 -13.33 -4.01 -22.77
C VAL A 174 -13.30 -3.22 -21.48
N ALA A 175 -13.61 -1.93 -21.57
CA ALA A 175 -13.88 -1.09 -20.42
C ALA A 175 -15.38 -1.14 -20.12
N VAL A 176 -15.73 -1.33 -18.86
CA VAL A 176 -17.11 -1.27 -18.37
C VAL A 176 -17.19 -0.08 -17.42
N THR A 177 -18.09 0.85 -17.69
CA THR A 177 -18.27 2.07 -16.88
C THR A 177 -19.66 2.04 -16.25
N ASP A 178 -19.76 2.45 -14.99
CA ASP A 178 -21.03 2.60 -14.31
C ASP A 178 -21.63 4.01 -14.43
N THR A 179 -22.85 4.17 -13.94
CA THR A 179 -23.58 5.46 -13.95
C THR A 179 -22.95 6.53 -13.06
N ALA A 180 -22.05 6.17 -12.14
CA ALA A 180 -21.25 7.10 -11.36
C ALA A 180 -19.92 7.47 -12.05
N GLY A 181 -19.65 6.92 -13.24
CA GLY A 181 -18.43 7.16 -14.01
C GLY A 181 -17.23 6.30 -13.58
N ALA A 182 -17.42 5.36 -12.66
CA ALA A 182 -16.35 4.48 -12.22
C ALA A 182 -16.17 3.29 -13.18
N ARG A 183 -14.91 2.88 -13.39
CA ARG A 183 -14.60 1.64 -14.12
C ARG A 183 -14.89 0.42 -13.25
N ARG A 184 -15.53 -0.58 -13.85
CA ARG A 184 -15.96 -1.82 -13.19
C ARG A 184 -15.17 -3.00 -13.70
N GLU A 185 -14.37 -3.60 -12.83
CA GLU A 185 -13.58 -4.81 -13.12
C GLU A 185 -14.18 -6.07 -12.48
N ASP A 186 -15.20 -5.90 -11.64
CA ASP A 186 -15.89 -6.96 -10.90
C ASP A 186 -17.00 -7.64 -11.69
N VAL A 187 -17.36 -7.10 -12.86
CA VAL A 187 -18.48 -7.61 -13.67
C VAL A 187 -17.97 -8.42 -14.86
N PRO A 188 -18.42 -9.67 -15.04
CA PRO A 188 -17.97 -10.50 -16.15
C PRO A 188 -18.57 -10.02 -17.48
N VAL A 189 -17.71 -9.72 -18.45
CA VAL A 189 -18.12 -9.38 -19.82
C VAL A 189 -18.48 -10.66 -20.58
N MET A 190 -19.66 -10.66 -21.21
CA MET A 190 -20.09 -11.72 -22.10
C MET A 190 -19.67 -11.38 -23.53
N PHE A 191 -19.05 -12.34 -24.22
CA PHE A 191 -18.62 -12.18 -25.60
C PHE A 191 -19.40 -13.08 -26.56
N ALA A 192 -19.69 -12.56 -27.75
CA ALA A 192 -20.27 -13.29 -28.87
C ALA A 192 -19.52 -12.99 -30.17
N THR A 193 -19.54 -13.94 -31.11
CA THR A 193 -18.99 -13.79 -32.45
C THR A 193 -20.09 -14.05 -33.48
N SER A 194 -20.12 -13.26 -34.56
CA SER A 194 -21.05 -13.47 -35.67
C SER A 194 -20.69 -14.70 -36.51
N ASP A 195 -19.42 -15.12 -36.50
CA ASP A 195 -18.93 -16.26 -37.27
C ASP A 195 -17.76 -16.97 -36.55
N ALA A 196 -18.07 -18.11 -35.93
CA ALA A 196 -17.10 -18.92 -35.21
C ALA A 196 -16.10 -19.67 -36.13
N ALA A 197 -16.38 -19.77 -37.44
CA ALA A 197 -15.46 -20.33 -38.42
C ALA A 197 -14.31 -19.36 -38.71
N VAL A 198 -14.59 -18.05 -38.77
CA VAL A 198 -13.56 -17.00 -38.94
C VAL A 198 -12.83 -16.72 -37.63
N ALA A 199 -13.57 -16.45 -36.54
CA ALA A 199 -12.97 -16.15 -35.25
C ALA A 199 -13.82 -16.60 -34.05
N SER A 200 -13.17 -17.15 -33.03
CA SER A 200 -13.82 -17.50 -31.76
C SER A 200 -13.14 -16.78 -30.60
N ILE A 201 -13.92 -16.19 -29.70
CA ILE A 201 -13.44 -15.47 -28.52
C ILE A 201 -13.79 -16.23 -27.24
N ASP A 202 -12.87 -16.30 -26.29
CA ASP A 202 -13.15 -16.86 -24.96
C ASP A 202 -13.65 -15.80 -23.96
N ARG A 203 -14.13 -16.26 -22.81
CA ARG A 203 -14.65 -15.37 -21.74
C ARG A 203 -13.61 -14.40 -21.16
N PHE A 204 -12.33 -14.57 -21.47
CA PHE A 204 -11.25 -13.71 -20.98
C PHE A 204 -10.80 -12.68 -22.03
N GLY A 205 -11.46 -12.67 -23.19
CA GLY A 205 -11.20 -11.76 -24.29
C GLY A 205 -10.10 -12.24 -25.26
N PHE A 206 -9.62 -13.49 -25.16
CA PHE A 206 -8.66 -14.00 -26.15
C PHE A 206 -9.39 -14.43 -27.42
N LEU A 207 -9.11 -13.71 -28.50
CA LEU A 207 -9.68 -13.93 -29.83
C LEU A 207 -8.79 -14.93 -30.59
N THR A 208 -9.35 -16.06 -31.01
CA THR A 208 -8.66 -17.04 -31.86
C THR A 208 -9.10 -16.83 -33.30
N LEU A 209 -8.19 -16.31 -34.12
CA LEU A 209 -8.42 -16.05 -35.54
C LEU A 209 -8.07 -17.31 -36.33
N ARG A 210 -9.02 -17.86 -37.09
CA ARG A 210 -8.85 -19.15 -37.79
C ARG A 210 -8.57 -18.93 -39.27
N GLU A 211 -9.41 -18.14 -39.92
CA GLU A 211 -9.40 -17.92 -41.37
C GLU A 211 -9.53 -16.42 -41.66
N ALA A 212 -9.07 -16.00 -42.86
CA ALA A 212 -9.28 -14.66 -43.33
C ALA A 212 -10.77 -14.41 -43.61
N GLY A 213 -11.26 -13.22 -43.28
CA GLY A 213 -12.68 -12.88 -43.41
C GLY A 213 -13.11 -11.76 -42.46
N ARG A 214 -14.33 -11.27 -42.68
CA ARG A 214 -14.94 -10.23 -41.84
C ARG A 214 -15.84 -10.86 -40.79
N VAL A 215 -15.65 -10.48 -39.52
CA VAL A 215 -16.43 -10.99 -38.38
C VAL A 215 -16.75 -9.88 -37.41
N THR A 216 -17.92 -9.93 -36.77
CA THR A 216 -18.29 -8.99 -35.70
C THR A 216 -18.19 -9.70 -34.35
N VAL A 217 -17.49 -9.08 -33.40
CA VAL A 217 -17.42 -9.51 -32.01
C VAL A 217 -18.24 -8.55 -31.15
N THR A 218 -19.17 -9.08 -30.36
CA THR A 218 -20.00 -8.29 -29.44
C THR A 218 -19.57 -8.55 -28.01
N ALA A 219 -19.39 -7.49 -27.22
CA ALA A 219 -19.20 -7.52 -25.78
C ALA A 219 -20.46 -6.98 -25.10
N SER A 220 -20.96 -7.64 -24.06
CA SER A 220 -22.18 -7.22 -23.35
C SER A 220 -22.10 -7.45 -21.85
N VAL A 221 -22.71 -6.54 -21.08
CA VAL A 221 -22.92 -6.61 -19.64
C VAL A 221 -24.31 -6.07 -19.35
N ASP A 222 -25.15 -6.83 -18.63
CA ASP A 222 -26.55 -6.51 -18.40
C ASP A 222 -27.30 -6.15 -19.70
N THR A 223 -27.78 -4.91 -19.84
CA THR A 223 -28.46 -4.39 -21.04
C THR A 223 -27.52 -3.67 -22.00
N GLU A 224 -26.30 -3.37 -21.56
CA GLU A 224 -25.33 -2.60 -22.34
C GLU A 224 -24.45 -3.51 -23.20
N SER A 225 -24.12 -3.06 -24.41
CA SER A 225 -23.28 -3.82 -25.32
C SER A 225 -22.56 -2.95 -26.33
N ASP A 226 -21.42 -3.43 -26.82
CA ASP A 226 -20.65 -2.85 -27.92
C ASP A 226 -20.28 -3.94 -28.93
N ALA A 227 -20.16 -3.55 -30.20
CA ALA A 227 -19.92 -4.45 -31.31
C ALA A 227 -18.74 -3.95 -32.16
N LEU A 228 -17.69 -4.78 -32.24
CA LEU A 228 -16.49 -4.50 -33.00
C LEU A 228 -16.46 -5.36 -34.28
N THR A 229 -16.41 -4.71 -35.44
CA THR A 229 -16.18 -5.41 -36.71
C THR A 229 -14.69 -5.54 -36.96
N ILE A 230 -14.27 -6.76 -37.28
CA ILE A 230 -12.87 -7.15 -37.45
C ILE A 230 -12.69 -7.72 -38.86
N ASP A 231 -11.70 -7.19 -39.58
CA ASP A 231 -11.23 -7.74 -40.84
C ASP A 231 -9.98 -8.59 -40.58
N VAL A 232 -10.09 -9.91 -40.76
CA VAL A 232 -9.01 -10.87 -40.57
C VAL A 232 -8.28 -11.08 -41.89
N GLU A 233 -6.99 -10.81 -41.91
CA GLU A 233 -6.10 -11.00 -43.05
C GLU A 233 -5.37 -12.34 -42.98
N ASP A 234 -4.93 -12.83 -44.15
CA ASP A 234 -3.99 -13.95 -44.20
C ASP A 234 -2.68 -13.57 -43.51
N ASN A 235 -2.10 -14.50 -42.77
CA ASN A 235 -0.87 -14.27 -42.03
C ASN A 235 0.36 -14.41 -42.94
N PRO A 236 1.11 -13.33 -43.24
CA PRO A 236 2.24 -13.38 -44.16
C PRO A 236 3.54 -13.85 -43.48
N VAL A 237 3.52 -14.11 -42.18
CA VAL A 237 4.71 -14.49 -41.41
C VAL A 237 5.22 -15.87 -41.86
N ALA A 238 6.50 -15.92 -42.22
CA ALA A 238 7.22 -17.13 -42.59
C ALA A 238 8.35 -17.48 -41.60
N SER A 239 8.76 -16.55 -40.74
CA SER A 239 9.77 -16.76 -39.71
C SER A 239 9.59 -15.83 -38.52
N LEU A 240 10.08 -16.26 -37.36
CA LEU A 240 10.13 -15.48 -36.13
C LEU A 240 11.54 -15.58 -35.54
N ALA A 241 12.15 -14.44 -35.25
CA ALA A 241 13.40 -14.35 -34.51
C ALA A 241 13.15 -13.75 -33.12
N LEU A 242 13.98 -14.13 -32.15
CA LEU A 242 13.94 -13.60 -30.80
C LEU A 242 15.33 -13.11 -30.40
N GLU A 243 15.43 -11.80 -30.17
CA GLU A 243 16.67 -11.09 -29.89
C GLU A 243 16.67 -10.56 -28.46
N VAL A 244 17.84 -10.49 -27.84
CA VAL A 244 18.05 -9.91 -26.50
C VAL A 244 19.44 -9.27 -26.47
N GLY A 245 19.57 -8.12 -25.81
CA GLY A 245 20.82 -7.36 -25.76
C GLY A 245 21.93 -8.00 -24.92
N ALA A 246 21.57 -8.89 -23.98
CA ALA A 246 22.50 -9.62 -23.13
C ALA A 246 21.98 -11.04 -22.88
N ASP A 247 22.90 -12.00 -22.81
CA ASP A 247 22.61 -13.40 -22.48
C ASP A 247 22.85 -13.75 -21.01
N ALA A 248 23.35 -12.80 -20.21
CA ALA A 248 23.50 -12.90 -18.77
C ALA A 248 23.04 -11.61 -18.06
N ALA A 249 22.49 -11.74 -16.85
CA ALA A 249 22.08 -10.62 -15.98
C ALA A 249 22.08 -11.04 -14.51
N ARG A 250 21.74 -10.13 -13.59
CA ARG A 250 21.52 -10.46 -12.18
C ARG A 250 20.03 -10.53 -11.85
N THR A 251 19.69 -11.14 -10.71
CA THR A 251 18.32 -11.10 -10.18
C THR A 251 17.79 -9.66 -10.12
N GLY A 252 16.56 -9.46 -10.57
CA GLY A 252 15.93 -8.14 -10.65
C GLY A 252 16.40 -7.23 -11.80
N ASP A 253 17.46 -7.55 -12.56
CA ASP A 253 17.78 -6.79 -13.77
C ASP A 253 16.69 -7.05 -14.85
N VAL A 254 16.27 -6.00 -15.55
CA VAL A 254 15.25 -6.10 -16.61
C VAL A 254 15.92 -6.23 -17.97
N LEU A 255 15.73 -7.38 -18.61
CA LEU A 255 16.17 -7.62 -19.99
C LEU A 255 15.03 -7.34 -20.97
N ARG A 256 15.35 -6.83 -22.16
CA ARG A 256 14.37 -6.59 -23.23
C ARG A 256 14.54 -7.62 -24.34
N PHE A 257 13.52 -8.45 -24.51
CA PHE A 257 13.41 -9.39 -25.62
C PHE A 257 12.63 -8.73 -26.76
N THR A 258 13.18 -8.76 -27.97
CA THR A 258 12.51 -8.25 -29.17
C THR A 258 12.23 -9.41 -30.11
N ALA A 259 10.96 -9.59 -30.44
CA ALA A 259 10.52 -10.60 -31.40
C ALA A 259 10.31 -9.97 -32.78
N VAL A 260 10.99 -10.50 -33.78
CA VAL A 260 10.95 -9.99 -35.17
C VAL A 260 10.29 -11.04 -36.06
N ALA A 261 9.06 -10.75 -36.50
CA ALA A 261 8.35 -11.58 -37.47
C ALA A 261 8.67 -11.11 -38.89
N ALA A 262 9.00 -12.04 -39.80
CA ALA A 262 9.35 -11.71 -41.18
C ALA A 262 8.60 -12.56 -42.20
N ASP A 263 8.32 -11.96 -43.36
CA ASP A 263 7.68 -12.62 -44.50
C ASP A 263 8.65 -13.57 -45.24
N ALA A 264 8.16 -14.29 -46.25
CA ALA A 264 8.97 -15.21 -47.04
C ALA A 264 10.14 -14.55 -47.80
N ARG A 265 10.17 -13.21 -47.89
CA ARG A 265 11.24 -12.41 -48.51
C ARG A 265 12.19 -11.82 -47.46
N GLY A 266 12.00 -12.17 -46.17
CA GLY A 266 12.80 -11.66 -45.05
C GLY A 266 12.45 -10.23 -44.62
N ARG A 267 11.31 -9.69 -45.05
CA ARG A 267 10.89 -8.32 -44.67
C ARG A 267 10.06 -8.37 -43.38
N PRO A 268 10.25 -7.41 -42.44
CA PRO A 268 9.45 -7.36 -41.22
C PRO A 268 7.95 -7.26 -41.51
N VAL A 269 7.15 -8.03 -40.77
CA VAL A 269 5.69 -7.95 -40.80
C VAL A 269 5.23 -7.14 -39.58
N PRO A 270 4.74 -5.90 -39.76
CA PRO A 270 4.29 -5.07 -38.65
C PRO A 270 2.96 -5.59 -38.07
N GLY A 271 2.68 -5.26 -36.81
CA GLY A 271 1.37 -5.51 -36.19
C GLY A 271 1.05 -6.97 -35.86
N VAL A 272 1.99 -7.90 -36.05
CA VAL A 272 1.81 -9.31 -35.69
C VAL A 272 1.74 -9.45 -34.16
N PRO A 273 0.65 -10.01 -33.60
CA PRO A 273 0.58 -10.27 -32.16
C PRO A 273 1.60 -11.34 -31.76
N VAL A 274 2.57 -10.96 -30.92
CA VAL A 274 3.53 -11.88 -30.32
C VAL A 274 3.11 -12.19 -28.89
N ARG A 275 3.12 -13.48 -28.53
CA ARG A 275 2.95 -13.93 -27.15
C ARG A 275 4.28 -14.38 -26.60
N PHE A 276 4.63 -13.86 -25.43
CA PHE A 276 5.78 -14.33 -24.67
C PHE A 276 5.39 -15.34 -23.60
N ALA A 277 6.29 -16.27 -23.32
CA ALA A 277 6.25 -17.18 -22.19
C ALA A 277 7.68 -17.39 -21.67
N VAL A 278 7.80 -17.83 -20.43
CA VAL A 278 9.09 -18.10 -19.79
C VAL A 278 9.02 -19.40 -19.00
N GLY A 279 10.06 -20.20 -19.10
CA GLY A 279 10.35 -21.30 -18.18
C GLY A 279 11.78 -21.15 -17.66
N GLY A 280 12.05 -21.61 -16.44
CA GLY A 280 13.38 -21.52 -15.85
C GLY A 280 13.72 -22.67 -14.94
N GLU A 281 15.02 -22.84 -14.73
CA GLU A 281 15.65 -23.78 -13.81
C GLU A 281 16.49 -22.95 -12.83
N THR A 282 16.19 -23.04 -11.54
CA THR A 282 16.96 -22.29 -10.52
C THR A 282 18.38 -22.81 -10.40
N ALA A 283 19.28 -21.98 -9.88
CA ALA A 283 20.64 -22.42 -9.55
C ALA A 283 20.61 -23.69 -8.67
N PRO A 284 21.55 -24.65 -8.85
CA PRO A 284 21.53 -25.94 -8.15
C PRO A 284 21.54 -25.86 -6.62
N ALA A 285 22.05 -24.76 -6.06
CA ALA A 285 22.07 -24.52 -4.63
C ALA A 285 20.68 -24.16 -4.05
N ILE A 286 19.72 -23.78 -4.89
CA ILE A 286 18.41 -23.30 -4.40
C ILE A 286 17.48 -24.49 -4.17
N VAL A 287 17.07 -24.69 -2.92
CA VAL A 287 16.09 -25.71 -2.53
C VAL A 287 14.71 -25.06 -2.40
N ALA A 288 14.08 -24.74 -3.53
CA ALA A 288 12.73 -24.19 -3.56
C ALA A 288 11.90 -24.60 -4.77
N ALA A 289 10.59 -24.44 -4.65
CA ALA A 289 9.67 -24.66 -5.77
C ALA A 289 9.82 -23.56 -6.82
N GLY A 290 10.12 -23.99 -8.06
CA GLY A 290 10.06 -23.19 -9.28
C GLY A 290 11.15 -22.11 -9.45
N ALA A 291 11.26 -21.62 -10.67
CA ALA A 291 12.07 -20.47 -11.06
C ALA A 291 11.14 -19.29 -11.39
N PRO A 292 10.68 -18.52 -10.39
CA PRO A 292 9.80 -17.39 -10.63
C PRO A 292 10.49 -16.33 -11.50
N ALA A 293 9.81 -15.93 -12.55
CA ALA A 293 10.18 -14.85 -13.45
C ALA A 293 8.92 -14.28 -14.11
N HIS A 294 9.00 -13.04 -14.55
CA HIS A 294 7.93 -12.35 -15.25
C HIS A 294 8.46 -11.90 -16.61
N ILE A 295 7.71 -12.18 -17.67
CA ILE A 295 7.88 -11.55 -18.98
C ILE A 295 6.59 -10.82 -19.38
N ALA A 296 6.71 -9.52 -19.62
CA ALA A 296 5.63 -8.65 -20.05
C ALA A 296 5.39 -8.78 -21.57
N ALA A 297 4.22 -8.31 -22.02
CA ALA A 297 3.84 -8.36 -23.44
C ALA A 297 4.75 -7.51 -24.35
N ASP A 298 5.43 -6.51 -23.79
CA ASP A 298 6.43 -5.68 -24.47
C ASP A 298 7.84 -6.32 -24.50
N GLY A 299 7.98 -7.56 -24.01
CA GLY A 299 9.23 -8.30 -23.99
C GLY A 299 10.16 -7.97 -22.82
N ARG A 300 9.77 -7.11 -21.87
CA ARG A 300 10.53 -6.93 -20.63
C ARG A 300 10.48 -8.19 -19.78
N PHE A 301 11.64 -8.69 -19.40
CA PHE A 301 11.83 -9.90 -18.61
C PHE A 301 12.58 -9.57 -17.32
N VAL A 302 12.12 -10.13 -16.20
CA VAL A 302 12.81 -10.07 -14.92
C VAL A 302 12.75 -11.44 -14.23
N ALA A 303 13.86 -11.85 -13.62
CA ALA A 303 13.96 -13.06 -12.82
C ALA A 303 14.02 -12.71 -11.33
N GLU A 304 13.26 -13.45 -10.52
CA GLU A 304 13.28 -13.32 -9.06
C GLU A 304 14.36 -14.19 -8.41
N ARG A 305 14.92 -15.17 -9.12
CA ARG A 305 15.97 -16.08 -8.61
C ARG A 305 17.08 -16.28 -9.63
N SER A 306 18.28 -16.60 -9.15
CA SER A 306 19.37 -17.04 -10.02
C SER A 306 19.08 -18.40 -10.64
N GLY A 307 19.60 -18.62 -11.84
CA GLY A 307 19.33 -19.81 -12.64
C GLY A 307 19.43 -19.58 -14.14
N THR A 308 18.88 -20.50 -14.91
CA THR A 308 18.81 -20.43 -16.37
C THR A 308 17.36 -20.30 -16.80
N TYR A 309 17.06 -19.31 -17.63
CA TYR A 309 15.70 -19.00 -18.07
C TYR A 309 15.61 -19.04 -19.59
N THR A 310 14.59 -19.73 -20.11
CA THR A 310 14.27 -19.77 -21.54
C THR A 310 13.00 -19.00 -21.80
N VAL A 311 13.14 -17.92 -22.57
CA VAL A 311 12.04 -17.13 -23.11
C VAL A 311 11.61 -17.72 -24.44
N ILE A 312 10.30 -17.83 -24.62
CA ILE A 312 9.64 -18.35 -25.80
C ILE A 312 8.74 -17.25 -26.35
N ALA A 313 8.93 -16.88 -27.61
CA ALA A 313 8.05 -16.00 -28.36
C ALA A 313 7.25 -16.82 -29.37
N THR A 314 5.95 -16.57 -29.48
CA THR A 314 5.06 -17.26 -30.42
C THR A 314 4.25 -16.25 -31.23
N ALA A 315 4.25 -16.41 -32.55
CA ALA A 315 3.47 -15.64 -33.51
C ALA A 315 2.77 -16.61 -34.48
N GLY A 316 1.48 -16.85 -34.25
CA GLY A 316 0.74 -17.88 -34.97
C GLY A 316 1.33 -19.28 -34.72
N THR A 317 1.77 -19.94 -35.80
CA THR A 317 2.42 -21.26 -35.76
C THR A 317 3.94 -21.19 -35.57
N HIS A 318 4.52 -20.00 -35.55
CA HIS A 318 5.96 -19.80 -35.48
C HIS A 318 6.39 -19.55 -34.03
N THR A 319 7.48 -20.18 -33.63
CA THR A 319 8.04 -20.05 -32.28
C THR A 319 9.53 -19.77 -32.38
N ALA A 320 10.02 -18.87 -31.54
CA ALA A 320 11.43 -18.58 -31.35
C ALA A 320 11.77 -18.68 -29.86
N THR A 321 12.95 -19.20 -29.53
CA THR A 321 13.41 -19.37 -28.16
C THR A 321 14.76 -18.74 -27.94
N ARG A 322 14.99 -18.23 -26.73
CA ARG A 322 16.26 -17.66 -26.30
C ARG A 322 16.47 -17.94 -24.83
N THR A 323 17.66 -18.40 -24.47
CA THR A 323 18.03 -18.72 -23.10
C THR A 323 18.98 -17.67 -22.55
N VAL A 324 18.81 -17.31 -21.28
CA VAL A 324 19.65 -16.36 -20.54
C VAL A 324 20.03 -16.94 -19.19
N SER A 325 21.20 -16.57 -18.69
CA SER A 325 21.70 -16.92 -17.36
C SER A 325 21.48 -15.76 -16.39
N ILE A 326 21.03 -16.07 -15.18
CA ILE A 326 20.77 -15.09 -14.13
C ILE A 326 21.61 -15.43 -12.91
N GLU A 327 22.46 -14.50 -12.49
CA GLU A 327 23.27 -14.59 -11.28
C GLU A 327 22.60 -13.88 -10.10
N PRO A 328 22.93 -14.23 -8.84
CA PRO A 328 22.44 -13.49 -7.69
C PRO A 328 22.91 -12.03 -7.73
N ARG A 329 22.04 -11.08 -7.39
CA ARG A 329 22.41 -9.66 -7.28
C ARG A 329 23.43 -9.39 -6.17
N ASP A 330 23.35 -10.15 -5.07
CA ASP A 330 24.32 -10.16 -3.98
C ASP A 330 24.70 -8.75 -3.47
N VAL A 331 23.70 -7.97 -3.02
CA VAL A 331 23.89 -6.61 -2.51
C VAL A 331 23.90 -6.52 -0.99
N ALA A 332 23.74 -7.66 -0.30
CA ALA A 332 23.63 -7.72 1.15
C ALA A 332 24.89 -7.17 1.86
N ARG A 333 24.67 -6.37 2.90
CA ARG A 333 25.68 -5.76 3.77
C ARG A 333 25.18 -5.78 5.22
N ASP A 334 26.12 -5.78 6.14
CA ASP A 334 25.82 -5.65 7.57
C ASP A 334 25.63 -4.18 7.95
N VAL A 335 25.00 -3.97 9.12
CA VAL A 335 24.71 -2.65 9.68
C VAL A 335 25.46 -2.49 10.99
N GLU A 336 26.28 -1.45 11.06
CA GLU A 336 26.95 -1.03 12.27
C GLU A 336 26.10 0.01 13.00
N VAL A 337 25.89 -0.17 14.31
CA VAL A 337 25.28 0.85 15.17
C VAL A 337 26.35 1.84 15.58
N VAL A 338 26.20 3.10 15.18
CA VAL A 338 27.19 4.15 15.45
C VAL A 338 26.86 4.89 16.75
N GLY A 339 25.60 5.31 16.93
CA GLY A 339 25.20 6.00 18.16
C GLY A 339 23.69 6.18 18.31
N ARG A 340 23.29 6.75 19.45
CA ARG A 340 21.88 6.78 19.89
C ARG A 340 21.53 8.04 20.68
N GLY A 341 20.43 8.69 20.31
CA GLY A 341 19.73 9.70 21.10
C GLY A 341 18.53 9.08 21.81
N LYS A 342 18.72 8.58 23.03
CA LYS A 342 17.72 7.77 23.73
C LYS A 342 16.53 8.61 24.22
N VAL A 343 15.32 8.14 23.90
CA VAL A 343 14.05 8.62 24.48
C VAL A 343 13.29 7.37 24.94
N LEU A 344 13.23 7.13 26.24
CA LEU A 344 12.81 5.85 26.83
C LEU A 344 11.51 5.97 27.64
N ASP A 345 11.19 7.18 28.09
CA ASP A 345 10.04 7.48 28.95
C ASP A 345 8.78 7.87 28.17
N ARG A 346 8.89 8.01 26.84
CA ARG A 346 7.80 8.39 25.94
C ARG A 346 8.08 7.96 24.50
N ARG A 347 7.09 8.11 23.63
CA ARG A 347 7.22 7.78 22.21
C ARG A 347 7.78 8.93 21.39
N SER A 348 8.66 8.59 20.45
CA SER A 348 9.21 9.52 19.46
C SER A 348 8.39 9.48 18.17
N SER A 349 8.42 10.55 17.37
CA SER A 349 7.76 10.63 16.06
C SER A 349 8.78 10.95 14.96
N ASP A 350 8.38 11.71 13.94
CA ASP A 350 9.17 12.02 12.75
C ASP A 350 10.53 12.66 13.08
N LEU A 351 11.45 12.60 12.11
CA LEU A 351 12.78 13.18 12.19
C LEU A 351 13.14 14.07 11.01
N TRP A 352 14.11 14.96 11.26
CA TRP A 352 14.82 15.66 10.19
C TRP A 352 16.27 15.92 10.59
N VAL A 353 17.21 15.70 9.67
CA VAL A 353 18.66 15.89 9.84
C VAL A 353 19.15 16.95 8.86
N TRP A 354 19.98 17.89 9.31
CA TRP A 354 20.51 19.00 8.50
C TRP A 354 21.84 19.53 9.02
N GLU A 355 22.51 20.34 8.20
CA GLU A 355 23.68 21.14 8.61
C GLU A 355 23.20 22.52 9.09
N GLY A 356 23.55 22.90 10.32
CA GLY A 356 23.25 24.20 10.88
C GLY A 356 24.14 25.32 10.31
N THR A 357 23.75 26.55 10.58
CA THR A 357 24.46 27.78 10.14
C THR A 357 25.87 27.92 10.72
N ASP A 358 26.20 27.14 11.76
CA ASP A 358 27.52 27.06 12.39
C ASP A 358 28.41 25.94 11.81
N GLY A 359 27.92 25.22 10.79
CA GLY A 359 28.62 24.11 10.12
C GLY A 359 28.58 22.79 10.89
N ARG A 360 27.79 22.70 11.96
CA ARG A 360 27.54 21.46 12.71
C ARG A 360 26.35 20.72 12.14
N ASP A 361 26.27 19.43 12.43
CA ASP A 361 25.15 18.60 12.01
C ASP A 361 24.16 18.42 13.16
N TYR A 362 22.88 18.65 12.87
CA TYR A 362 21.80 18.55 13.85
C TYR A 362 20.71 17.58 13.39
N ALA A 363 20.01 16.99 14.36
CA ALA A 363 18.79 16.24 14.13
C ALA A 363 17.64 16.78 14.99
N LEU A 364 16.43 16.70 14.45
CA LEU A 364 15.19 17.17 15.05
C LEU A 364 14.26 15.97 15.17
N THR A 365 13.63 15.78 16.33
CA THR A 365 12.65 14.70 16.51
C THR A 365 11.43 15.18 17.30
N GLY A 366 10.24 14.82 16.86
CA GLY A 366 9.01 15.08 17.61
C GLY A 366 8.69 13.98 18.65
N THR A 367 7.56 14.14 19.33
CA THR A 367 7.02 13.14 20.27
C THR A 367 5.55 12.85 20.02
N TRP A 368 5.15 11.60 20.29
CA TRP A 368 3.79 11.12 20.07
C TRP A 368 3.09 10.82 21.40
N GLY A 369 1.92 11.42 21.62
CA GLY A 369 1.11 11.17 22.82
C GLY A 369 1.80 11.58 24.13
N ALA A 370 2.70 12.57 24.07
CA ALA A 370 3.64 12.87 25.16
C ALA A 370 3.93 14.38 25.25
N ASP A 371 2.90 15.16 25.57
CA ASP A 371 2.97 16.56 25.99
C ASP A 371 3.71 17.53 25.03
N GLY A 372 3.72 17.21 23.73
CA GLY A 372 4.11 18.17 22.69
C GLY A 372 5.59 18.56 22.70
N HIS A 373 6.47 17.65 23.11
CA HIS A 373 7.90 17.89 23.14
C HIS A 373 8.55 17.67 21.76
N THR A 374 9.55 18.47 21.46
CA THR A 374 10.44 18.36 20.31
C THR A 374 11.89 18.48 20.77
N TYR A 375 12.75 17.58 20.33
CA TYR A 375 14.17 17.54 20.73
C TYR A 375 15.09 17.92 19.58
N PHE A 376 16.10 18.71 19.90
CA PHE A 376 17.20 19.06 19.02
C PHE A 376 18.45 18.34 19.49
N TRP A 377 19.08 17.61 18.59
CA TRP A 377 20.24 16.78 18.83
C TRP A 377 21.43 17.32 18.03
N ASP A 378 22.60 17.43 18.64
CA ASP A 378 23.85 17.56 17.88
C ASP A 378 24.31 16.15 17.48
N VAL A 379 24.44 15.95 16.17
CA VAL A 379 24.85 14.69 15.54
C VAL A 379 26.12 14.86 14.71
N THR A 380 26.87 15.95 14.92
CA THR A 380 28.17 16.21 14.26
C THR A 380 29.15 15.06 14.48
N ASP A 381 29.11 14.47 15.67
CA ASP A 381 29.70 13.16 15.95
C ASP A 381 28.57 12.15 16.20
N PRO A 382 28.18 11.35 15.19
CA PRO A 382 27.08 10.40 15.32
C PRO A 382 27.31 9.33 16.40
N ALA A 383 28.54 9.12 16.87
CA ALA A 383 28.83 8.22 17.99
C ALA A 383 28.54 8.87 19.36
N ASN A 384 28.47 10.20 19.42
CA ASN A 384 28.27 10.98 20.63
C ASN A 384 27.10 11.97 20.47
N ILE A 385 25.91 11.43 20.17
CA ILE A 385 24.68 12.21 20.00
C ILE A 385 24.31 12.91 21.32
N GLU A 386 24.17 14.23 21.29
CA GLU A 386 23.85 15.07 22.47
C GLU A 386 22.52 15.79 22.27
N LYS A 387 21.61 15.74 23.26
CA LYS A 387 20.42 16.61 23.27
C LYS A 387 20.84 18.03 23.64
N VAL A 388 20.81 18.96 22.68
CA VAL A 388 21.26 20.34 22.87
C VAL A 388 20.12 21.30 23.20
N ASN A 389 18.90 21.00 22.76
CA ASN A 389 17.74 21.84 23.04
C ASN A 389 16.44 21.03 23.08
N GLU A 390 15.41 21.66 23.65
CA GLU A 390 14.08 21.09 23.80
C GLU A 390 13.04 22.21 23.72
N VAL A 391 12.05 22.02 22.86
CA VAL A 391 10.91 22.92 22.72
C VAL A 391 9.65 22.16 23.07
N GLN A 392 8.87 22.71 23.99
CA GLN A 392 7.54 22.21 24.33
C GLN A 392 6.48 23.19 23.83
N VAL A 393 5.49 22.67 23.12
CA VAL A 393 4.34 23.45 22.64
C VAL A 393 3.04 22.92 23.23
N ASP A 394 1.98 23.74 23.25
CA ASP A 394 0.63 23.29 23.63
C ASP A 394 0.08 22.30 22.58
N ALA A 395 0.47 21.05 22.70
CA ALA A 395 0.03 19.93 21.89
C ALA A 395 0.19 18.62 22.70
N ARG A 396 -0.57 17.60 22.32
CA ARG A 396 -0.36 16.24 22.84
C ARG A 396 0.68 15.49 22.02
N THR A 397 0.68 15.73 20.70
CA THR A 397 1.57 15.10 19.74
C THR A 397 2.18 16.18 18.85
N VAL A 398 3.49 16.12 18.68
CA VAL A 398 4.20 16.74 17.55
C VAL A 398 4.48 15.61 16.59
N ASN A 399 3.62 15.42 15.59
CA ASN A 399 3.66 14.22 14.77
C ASN A 399 4.74 14.28 13.70
N ASP A 400 4.97 15.47 13.18
CA ASP A 400 5.79 15.69 11.99
C ASP A 400 6.65 16.95 12.17
N VAL A 401 7.91 16.84 11.75
CA VAL A 401 8.92 17.89 11.89
C VAL A 401 9.68 18.05 10.58
N LYS A 402 9.97 19.28 10.18
CA LYS A 402 10.73 19.58 8.96
C LYS A 402 11.64 20.77 9.17
N VAL A 403 12.78 20.79 8.49
CA VAL A 403 13.68 21.94 8.46
C VAL A 403 13.77 22.45 7.03
N SER A 404 13.78 23.77 6.86
CA SER A 404 13.97 24.41 5.55
C SER A 404 15.32 24.01 4.94
N ALA A 405 15.41 24.05 3.61
CA ALA A 405 16.61 23.61 2.89
C ALA A 405 17.86 24.44 3.22
N ASP A 406 17.70 25.69 3.67
CA ASP A 406 18.78 26.57 4.15
C ASP A 406 19.19 26.29 5.61
N GLY A 407 18.48 25.42 6.33
CA GLY A 407 18.75 25.07 7.73
C GLY A 407 18.35 26.14 8.75
N GLU A 408 17.73 27.25 8.32
CA GLU A 408 17.46 28.39 9.23
C GLU A 408 16.17 28.22 10.03
N LEU A 409 15.16 27.55 9.46
CA LEU A 409 13.82 27.43 10.04
C LEU A 409 13.44 25.96 10.24
N ALA A 410 12.81 25.66 11.38
CA ALA A 410 12.12 24.40 11.58
C ALA A 410 10.62 24.63 11.71
N VAL A 411 9.83 23.70 11.17
CA VAL A 411 8.37 23.70 11.28
C VAL A 411 7.95 22.41 11.95
N ILE A 412 7.15 22.55 13.02
CA ILE A 412 6.63 21.41 13.77
C ILE A 412 5.11 21.42 13.75
N SER A 413 4.52 20.24 13.56
CA SER A 413 3.08 20.08 13.59
C SER A 413 2.55 20.05 15.04
N ARG A 414 1.29 20.43 15.24
CA ARG A 414 0.62 20.30 16.54
C ARG A 414 -0.65 19.48 16.39
N GLU A 415 -0.81 18.49 17.24
CA GLU A 415 -2.02 17.70 17.36
C GLU A 415 -2.46 17.54 18.82
N GLY A 416 -3.73 17.83 19.10
CA GLY A 416 -4.32 17.69 20.42
C GLY A 416 -4.05 18.85 21.38
N ALA A 417 -3.90 20.07 20.87
CA ALA A 417 -3.75 21.28 21.68
C ALA A 417 -4.92 21.48 22.67
N SER A 418 -4.62 21.92 23.89
CA SER A 418 -5.62 22.08 24.97
C SER A 418 -6.73 23.07 24.61
N ASN A 419 -6.37 24.12 23.88
CA ASN A 419 -7.27 25.16 23.36
C ASN A 419 -7.92 24.79 22.01
N ARG A 420 -7.63 23.59 21.47
CA ARG A 420 -8.05 23.08 20.14
C ARG A 420 -7.54 23.89 18.94
N ARG A 421 -6.51 24.71 19.14
CA ARG A 421 -5.78 25.40 18.08
C ARG A 421 -4.50 24.63 17.78
N ASN A 422 -4.65 23.61 16.92
CA ASN A 422 -3.57 22.72 16.52
C ASN A 422 -2.59 23.46 15.61
N GLY A 423 -2.81 23.57 14.30
CA GLY A 423 -1.91 24.33 13.44
C GLY A 423 -0.46 23.84 13.46
N PHE A 424 0.48 24.73 13.15
CA PHE A 424 1.92 24.46 13.22
C PHE A 424 2.67 25.61 13.90
N VAL A 425 3.92 25.36 14.26
CA VAL A 425 4.83 26.34 14.89
C VAL A 425 6.08 26.48 14.05
N VAL A 426 6.52 27.72 13.83
CA VAL A 426 7.78 28.06 13.15
C VAL A 426 8.83 28.39 14.19
N LEU A 427 9.98 27.74 14.10
CA LEU A 427 11.10 27.83 15.03
C LEU A 427 12.35 28.31 14.28
N GLY A 428 13.23 29.05 14.96
CA GLY A 428 14.59 29.26 14.49
C GLY A 428 15.44 28.00 14.72
N ALA A 429 16.00 27.43 13.65
CA ALA A 429 16.75 26.18 13.66
C ALA A 429 18.24 26.33 13.28
N GLY A 430 18.67 27.54 12.92
CA GLY A 430 20.02 27.78 12.41
C GLY A 430 21.16 27.37 13.34
N ASN A 431 21.05 27.64 14.65
CA ASN A 431 22.02 27.18 15.65
C ASN A 431 21.31 26.75 16.95
N PRO A 432 20.88 25.47 17.04
CA PRO A 432 20.14 24.98 18.19
C PRO A 432 20.89 25.05 19.53
N ARG A 433 22.22 25.18 19.52
CA ARG A 433 23.04 25.34 20.74
C ARG A 433 22.96 26.74 21.34
N GLU A 434 22.71 27.77 20.51
CA GLU A 434 22.51 29.14 20.99
C GLU A 434 21.05 29.42 21.36
N GLY A 435 20.12 28.66 20.79
CA GLY A 435 18.71 28.69 21.16
C GLY A 435 17.80 28.36 19.99
N VAL A 436 16.57 27.93 20.31
CA VAL A 436 15.53 27.62 19.33
C VAL A 436 14.32 28.53 19.62
N PRO A 437 14.33 29.79 19.17
CA PRO A 437 13.22 30.70 19.44
C PRO A 437 11.97 30.29 18.67
N VAL A 438 10.81 30.35 19.34
CA VAL A 438 9.51 30.29 18.66
C VAL A 438 9.29 31.60 17.93
N LEU A 439 9.22 31.56 16.59
CA LEU A 439 9.07 32.74 15.75
C LEU A 439 7.60 33.11 15.55
N SER A 440 6.76 32.12 15.28
CA SER A 440 5.33 32.32 15.10
C SER A 440 4.55 31.02 15.28
N GLU A 441 3.23 31.17 15.43
CA GLU A 441 2.27 30.07 15.42
C GLU A 441 1.20 30.35 14.37
N PHE A 442 0.92 29.37 13.51
CA PHE A 442 -0.14 29.49 12.52
C PHE A 442 -1.27 28.51 12.83
N THR A 443 -2.43 29.05 13.23
CA THR A 443 -3.61 28.25 13.66
C THR A 443 -4.89 28.58 12.90
N ASN A 444 -4.87 29.65 12.09
CA ASN A 444 -6.04 30.12 11.36
C ASN A 444 -6.62 28.99 10.50
N GLN A 445 -7.91 28.65 10.63
CA GLN A 445 -8.62 27.62 9.85
C GLN A 445 -7.95 26.24 9.72
N LEU A 446 -6.92 25.94 10.50
CA LEU A 446 -6.32 24.61 10.63
C LEU A 446 -7.07 23.86 11.72
N THR A 447 -8.29 23.46 11.37
CA THR A 447 -9.17 22.68 12.24
C THR A 447 -8.78 21.21 12.23
N GLY A 448 -8.93 20.50 13.35
CA GLY A 448 -8.40 19.13 13.50
C GLY A 448 -6.89 19.12 13.78
N GLY A 449 -6.32 17.98 14.15
CA GLY A 449 -4.87 17.85 14.33
C GLY A 449 -4.15 18.09 13.00
N VAL A 450 -3.05 18.82 13.01
CA VAL A 450 -2.17 18.89 11.83
C VAL A 450 -1.24 17.69 11.94
N HIS A 451 -1.51 16.67 11.12
CA HIS A 451 -0.79 15.41 11.19
C HIS A 451 0.56 15.48 10.48
N ASN A 452 0.62 16.17 9.34
CA ASN A 452 1.81 16.28 8.51
C ASN A 452 2.00 17.75 8.06
N VAL A 453 3.27 18.15 7.97
CA VAL A 453 3.72 19.45 7.46
C VAL A 453 4.90 19.21 6.52
N PHE A 454 4.95 19.92 5.40
CA PHE A 454 6.13 19.90 4.53
C PHE A 454 6.60 21.32 4.23
N VAL A 455 7.92 21.52 4.19
CA VAL A 455 8.54 22.82 3.89
C VAL A 455 9.24 22.73 2.54
N ASP A 456 8.81 23.56 1.59
CA ASP A 456 9.47 23.72 0.29
C ASP A 456 9.69 25.21 0.02
N GLY A 457 10.95 25.62 -0.07
CA GLY A 457 11.35 27.03 -0.06
C GLY A 457 10.72 27.79 1.11
N HIS A 458 10.00 28.89 0.81
CA HIS A 458 9.29 29.69 1.79
C HIS A 458 7.80 29.31 1.94
N HIS A 459 7.43 28.06 1.67
CA HIS A 459 6.06 27.59 1.81
C HIS A 459 5.95 26.37 2.73
N VAL A 460 4.94 26.39 3.59
CA VAL A 460 4.52 25.26 4.43
C VAL A 460 3.24 24.68 3.86
N TYR A 461 3.27 23.38 3.59
CA TYR A 461 2.12 22.58 3.17
C TYR A 461 1.61 21.86 4.42
N ALA A 462 0.55 22.38 5.03
CA ALA A 462 0.04 21.90 6.31
C ALA A 462 -1.31 21.21 6.16
N LEU A 463 -1.42 19.97 6.62
CA LEU A 463 -2.69 19.25 6.58
C LEU A 463 -3.74 19.84 7.52
N SER A 464 -4.98 19.90 7.06
CA SER A 464 -6.13 20.33 7.84
C SER A 464 -7.19 19.23 7.88
N ALA A 465 -7.51 18.77 9.09
CA ALA A 465 -8.51 17.76 9.39
C ALA A 465 -8.38 16.43 8.61
N GLY A 466 -7.20 16.14 8.05
CA GLY A 466 -6.96 14.98 7.18
C GLY A 466 -7.84 14.97 5.92
N ARG A 467 -8.24 16.14 5.42
CA ARG A 467 -9.08 16.32 4.21
C ARG A 467 -8.40 17.15 3.13
N ARG A 468 -7.68 18.18 3.54
CA ARG A 468 -7.01 19.10 2.63
C ARG A 468 -5.65 19.47 3.19
N TYR A 469 -4.83 20.11 2.37
CA TYR A 469 -3.67 20.83 2.87
C TYR A 469 -3.76 22.31 2.47
N ASP A 470 -3.34 23.14 3.40
CA ASP A 470 -3.25 24.58 3.25
C ASP A 470 -1.80 24.96 2.95
N ILE A 471 -1.62 25.88 2.01
CA ILE A 471 -0.31 26.34 1.56
C ILE A 471 -0.09 27.72 2.18
N VAL A 472 0.92 27.82 3.04
CA VAL A 472 1.18 28.98 3.89
C VAL A 472 2.57 29.50 3.59
N SER A 473 2.67 30.74 3.14
CA SER A 473 3.95 31.42 2.99
C SER A 473 4.56 31.73 4.36
N ILE A 474 5.85 31.45 4.48
CA ILE A 474 6.72 31.77 5.61
C ILE A 474 7.87 32.70 5.17
N GLU A 475 7.66 33.47 4.09
CA GLU A 475 8.61 34.50 3.62
C GLU A 475 8.95 35.48 4.76
N ASP A 476 7.93 35.90 5.53
CA ASP A 476 8.11 36.43 6.88
C ASP A 476 7.77 35.34 7.90
N PRO A 477 8.77 34.64 8.48
CA PRO A 477 8.53 33.55 9.42
C PRO A 477 7.88 34.01 10.73
N ARG A 478 7.83 35.32 11.02
CA ARG A 478 7.11 35.88 12.19
C ARG A 478 5.65 36.21 11.89
N ASN A 479 5.30 36.35 10.62
CA ASN A 479 3.94 36.65 10.17
C ASN A 479 3.54 35.75 8.98
N PRO A 480 3.34 34.44 9.20
CA PRO A 480 2.96 33.51 8.16
C PRO A 480 1.57 33.79 7.59
N GLU A 481 1.42 33.71 6.27
CA GLU A 481 0.18 34.03 5.56
C GLU A 481 -0.24 32.90 4.61
N ARG A 482 -1.54 32.58 4.61
CA ARG A 482 -2.06 31.56 3.69
C ARG A 482 -2.17 32.11 2.29
N VAL A 483 -1.54 31.44 1.35
CA VAL A 483 -1.53 31.81 -0.07
C VAL A 483 -2.42 30.90 -0.91
N GLY A 484 -2.59 29.63 -0.52
CA GLY A 484 -3.39 28.67 -1.28
C GLY A 484 -3.95 27.52 -0.45
N ARG A 485 -4.69 26.65 -1.13
CA ARG A 485 -5.34 25.45 -0.57
C ARG A 485 -5.60 24.45 -1.67
N PHE A 486 -5.42 23.17 -1.35
CA PHE A 486 -5.84 22.06 -2.20
C PHE A 486 -6.68 21.05 -1.41
N GLU A 487 -7.87 20.73 -1.94
CA GLU A 487 -8.78 19.70 -1.44
C GLU A 487 -9.27 18.87 -2.63
N LEU A 488 -9.44 17.57 -2.45
CA LEU A 488 -9.95 16.70 -3.51
C LEU A 488 -11.47 16.86 -3.65
N GLU A 489 -11.96 16.80 -4.88
CA GLU A 489 -13.41 16.80 -5.15
C GLU A 489 -14.08 15.45 -4.88
N THR A 490 -13.29 14.38 -4.66
CA THR A 490 -13.82 13.04 -4.39
C THR A 490 -14.51 13.00 -3.02
N GLN A 491 -15.69 12.40 -2.95
CA GLN A 491 -16.44 12.34 -1.70
C GLN A 491 -15.77 11.40 -0.69
N GLY A 492 -15.69 11.82 0.58
CA GLY A 492 -15.10 11.02 1.65
C GLY A 492 -13.57 10.89 1.62
N HIS A 493 -12.89 11.66 0.76
CA HIS A 493 -11.44 11.67 0.64
C HIS A 493 -10.76 11.94 2.00
N SER A 494 -9.55 11.42 2.13
CA SER A 494 -8.76 11.65 3.33
C SER A 494 -7.29 11.72 2.97
N VAL A 495 -6.63 12.80 3.33
CA VAL A 495 -5.18 13.01 3.14
C VAL A 495 -4.46 12.61 4.42
N HIS A 496 -3.35 11.88 4.27
CA HIS A 496 -2.47 11.47 5.36
C HIS A 496 -1.20 12.31 5.42
N ASP A 497 -0.46 12.35 4.32
CA ASP A 497 0.83 13.02 4.19
C ASP A 497 0.89 13.85 2.91
N VAL A 498 1.75 14.86 2.90
CA VAL A 498 2.17 15.58 1.70
C VAL A 498 3.68 15.66 1.65
N TRP A 499 4.24 15.44 0.47
CA TRP A 499 5.65 15.63 0.15
C TRP A 499 5.75 16.55 -1.05
N VAL A 500 6.65 17.54 -1.03
CA VAL A 500 6.85 18.44 -2.17
C VAL A 500 8.25 18.23 -2.73
N SER A 501 8.35 18.09 -4.04
CA SER A 501 9.63 17.95 -4.75
C SER A 501 9.51 18.60 -6.12
N ASP A 502 10.50 19.41 -6.49
CA ASP A 502 10.59 20.10 -7.78
C ASP A 502 9.30 20.84 -8.18
N GLY A 503 8.65 21.53 -7.23
CA GLY A 503 7.41 22.26 -7.48
C GLY A 503 6.18 21.37 -7.75
N ILE A 504 6.21 20.11 -7.32
CA ILE A 504 5.09 19.17 -7.38
C ILE A 504 4.83 18.62 -5.98
N ALA A 505 3.59 18.75 -5.51
CA ALA A 505 3.13 18.18 -4.26
C ALA A 505 2.51 16.80 -4.51
N PHE A 506 3.05 15.78 -3.83
CA PHE A 506 2.57 14.41 -3.81
C PHE A 506 1.87 14.18 -2.48
N SER A 507 0.54 14.01 -2.51
CA SER A 507 -0.21 13.68 -1.32
C SER A 507 -0.57 12.20 -1.27
N SER A 508 -0.55 11.65 -0.07
CA SER A 508 -1.00 10.29 0.22
C SER A 508 -2.44 10.32 0.70
N ASN A 509 -3.37 9.72 -0.04
CA ASN A 509 -4.81 9.95 0.14
C ASN A 509 -5.59 8.67 0.49
N TRP A 510 -4.96 7.71 1.20
CA TRP A 510 -5.57 6.43 1.56
C TRP A 510 -6.20 5.72 0.36
N THR A 511 -7.51 5.79 0.26
CA THR A 511 -8.32 5.11 -0.73
C THR A 511 -8.40 5.82 -2.07
N ASP A 512 -7.96 7.08 -2.15
CA ASP A 512 -7.75 7.80 -3.41
C ASP A 512 -6.30 7.63 -3.93
N GLY A 513 -5.45 6.91 -3.18
CA GLY A 513 -4.05 6.64 -3.54
C GLY A 513 -3.19 7.89 -3.52
N VAL A 514 -2.20 7.93 -4.43
CA VAL A 514 -1.29 9.07 -4.54
C VAL A 514 -1.87 10.09 -5.53
N VAL A 515 -1.86 11.36 -5.16
CA VAL A 515 -2.25 12.47 -6.04
C VAL A 515 -1.06 13.40 -6.22
N ALA A 516 -0.72 13.71 -7.47
CA ALA A 516 0.31 14.67 -7.84
C ALA A 516 -0.34 16.01 -8.22
N VAL A 517 0.18 17.10 -7.66
CA VAL A 517 -0.38 18.45 -7.81
C VAL A 517 0.74 19.42 -8.18
N ASP A 518 0.57 20.12 -9.29
CA ASP A 518 1.45 21.19 -9.73
C ASP A 518 1.30 22.40 -8.81
N VAL A 519 2.40 22.75 -8.16
CA VAL A 519 2.52 23.93 -7.29
C VAL A 519 3.64 24.86 -7.76
N GLY A 520 4.09 24.71 -9.02
CA GLY A 520 5.10 25.58 -9.62
C GLY A 520 6.09 24.89 -10.57
N GLY A 521 6.09 23.55 -10.62
CA GLY A 521 7.07 22.78 -11.41
C GLY A 521 6.49 21.66 -12.29
N GLY A 522 5.19 21.43 -12.23
CA GLY A 522 4.49 20.38 -12.98
C GLY A 522 4.18 20.70 -14.45
N GLY A 523 4.44 21.93 -14.90
CA GLY A 523 4.26 22.36 -16.29
C GLY A 523 2.80 22.51 -16.74
N ARG A 524 1.83 22.47 -15.81
CA ARG A 524 0.40 22.75 -16.06
C ARG A 524 -0.04 24.12 -15.58
N GLY A 525 0.91 24.98 -15.17
CA GLY A 525 0.65 26.35 -14.74
C GLY A 525 0.10 26.45 -13.32
N GLY A 526 0.28 25.39 -12.51
CA GLY A 526 -0.01 25.44 -11.08
C GLY A 526 0.97 26.36 -10.35
N THR A 527 0.52 26.96 -9.26
CA THR A 527 1.35 27.74 -8.33
C THR A 527 0.94 27.41 -6.89
N PRO A 528 1.70 27.80 -5.86
CA PRO A 528 1.29 27.62 -4.46
C PRO A 528 -0.06 28.28 -4.15
N GLU A 529 -0.39 29.39 -4.80
CA GLU A 529 -1.69 30.09 -4.68
C GLU A 529 -2.81 29.37 -5.41
N ARG A 530 -2.49 28.70 -6.52
CA ARG A 530 -3.43 28.04 -7.42
C ARG A 530 -2.92 26.66 -7.80
N PRO A 531 -2.93 25.70 -6.86
CA PRO A 531 -2.50 24.34 -7.13
C PRO A 531 -3.39 23.69 -8.20
N VAL A 532 -2.79 22.91 -9.10
CA VAL A 532 -3.48 22.22 -10.19
C VAL A 532 -3.16 20.73 -10.15
N GLU A 533 -4.17 19.87 -10.13
CA GLU A 533 -3.95 18.43 -10.18
C GLU A 533 -3.29 18.00 -11.51
N LEU A 534 -2.18 17.25 -11.41
CA LEU A 534 -1.50 16.66 -12.56
C LEU A 534 -2.09 15.29 -12.91
N GLY A 535 -2.30 14.47 -11.88
CA GLY A 535 -2.85 13.13 -12.02
C GLY A 535 -2.93 12.41 -10.69
N ARG A 536 -3.52 11.22 -10.70
CA ARG A 536 -3.64 10.35 -9.53
C ARG A 536 -3.45 8.88 -9.88
N TYR A 537 -2.96 8.10 -8.92
CA TYR A 537 -2.89 6.65 -9.02
C TYR A 537 -3.42 6.01 -7.74
N ALA A 538 -4.53 5.28 -7.86
CA ALA A 538 -5.16 4.56 -6.77
C ALA A 538 -5.01 3.05 -6.98
N TYR A 539 -4.61 2.35 -5.93
CA TYR A 539 -4.48 0.90 -5.93
C TYR A 539 -5.57 0.24 -5.05
N PRO A 540 -5.96 -1.02 -5.34
CA PRO A 540 -7.21 -1.59 -4.82
C PRO A 540 -7.33 -1.73 -3.30
N ASN A 541 -6.20 -1.80 -2.57
CA ASN A 541 -6.21 -2.00 -1.12
C ASN A 541 -6.62 -0.73 -0.34
N GLY A 542 -6.41 0.47 -0.92
CA GLY A 542 -6.71 1.76 -0.31
C GLY A 542 -5.97 2.08 0.99
N TRP A 543 -4.77 1.53 1.19
CA TRP A 543 -3.96 1.68 2.41
C TRP A 543 -2.83 2.70 2.29
N ASN A 544 -2.88 3.56 1.27
CA ASN A 544 -1.83 4.54 1.01
C ASN A 544 -1.61 5.49 2.21
N HIS A 545 -0.36 5.51 2.67
CA HIS A 545 0.10 6.22 3.86
C HIS A 545 1.16 7.26 3.52
N ALA A 546 2.23 6.84 2.85
CA ALA A 546 3.35 7.69 2.47
C ALA A 546 3.58 7.63 0.95
N ALA A 547 4.14 8.71 0.39
CA ALA A 547 4.53 8.78 -1.01
C ALA A 547 5.84 9.55 -1.11
N PHE A 548 6.84 8.95 -1.77
CA PHE A 548 8.14 9.57 -2.00
C PHE A 548 8.44 9.62 -3.51
N PRO A 549 8.49 10.82 -4.12
CA PRO A 549 8.88 10.98 -5.51
C PRO A 549 10.39 10.86 -5.67
N TYR A 550 10.84 10.16 -6.72
CA TYR A 550 12.27 9.99 -6.98
C TYR A 550 12.55 9.82 -8.46
N ARG A 551 13.52 10.60 -8.97
CA ARG A 551 14.06 10.41 -10.32
C ARG A 551 15.26 9.48 -10.23
N SER A 552 15.12 8.28 -10.80
CA SER A 552 16.18 7.28 -10.82
C SER A 552 17.45 7.82 -11.49
N GLN A 553 18.58 7.73 -10.80
CA GLN A 553 19.86 8.16 -11.32
C GLN A 553 20.36 7.21 -12.42
N SER A 554 20.13 5.90 -12.25
CA SER A 554 20.53 4.88 -13.21
C SER A 554 19.70 4.85 -14.50
N THR A 555 18.43 5.26 -14.47
CA THR A 555 17.54 5.15 -15.64
C THR A 555 16.94 6.48 -16.12
N GLY A 556 16.96 7.53 -15.30
CA GLY A 556 16.28 8.80 -15.56
C GLY A 556 14.76 8.76 -15.43
N LYS A 557 14.17 7.57 -15.19
CA LYS A 557 12.73 7.40 -14.99
C LYS A 557 12.27 8.06 -13.71
N PHE A 558 11.03 8.56 -13.73
CA PHE A 558 10.40 9.14 -12.56
C PHE A 558 9.52 8.10 -11.87
N TYR A 559 9.92 7.73 -10.66
CA TYR A 559 9.20 6.78 -9.82
C TYR A 559 8.56 7.48 -8.64
N VAL A 560 7.39 7.00 -8.23
CA VAL A 560 6.82 7.32 -6.93
C VAL A 560 6.73 6.03 -6.12
N PHE A 561 7.37 6.04 -4.94
CA PHE A 561 7.32 4.95 -3.98
C PHE A 561 6.20 5.24 -2.99
N ALA A 562 5.12 4.45 -3.06
CA ALA A 562 3.93 4.63 -2.24
C ALA A 562 3.86 3.52 -1.18
N GLY A 563 3.90 3.89 0.10
CA GLY A 563 3.87 2.96 1.23
C GLY A 563 2.47 2.75 1.76
N ASP A 564 2.18 1.50 2.11
CA ASP A 564 0.94 1.13 2.77
C ASP A 564 1.07 1.10 4.29
N GLU A 565 -0.01 1.47 4.96
CA GLU A 565 -0.16 1.32 6.40
C GLU A 565 -1.51 0.68 6.74
N ALA A 566 -1.48 -0.63 6.99
CA ALA A 566 -2.68 -1.40 7.32
C ALA A 566 -2.60 -2.00 8.72
N TYR A 567 -3.74 -2.03 9.40
CA TYR A 567 -3.88 -2.58 10.75
C TYR A 567 -4.76 -3.84 10.81
N PRO A 568 -4.50 -4.88 9.99
CA PRO A 568 -5.39 -6.04 9.91
C PRO A 568 -5.42 -6.85 11.21
N TYR A 569 -4.39 -6.73 12.06
CA TYR A 569 -4.28 -7.45 13.33
C TYR A 569 -4.82 -6.65 14.53
N GLY A 570 -5.27 -5.41 14.31
CA GLY A 570 -5.62 -4.46 15.36
C GLY A 570 -4.37 -3.91 16.06
N GLY A 571 -4.11 -2.60 15.94
CA GLY A 571 -2.88 -1.99 16.47
C GLY A 571 -3.11 -0.62 17.11
N LEU A 572 -3.36 0.41 16.31
CA LEU A 572 -3.52 1.78 16.85
C LEU A 572 -4.91 2.09 17.41
N ALA A 573 -5.96 1.47 16.88
CA ALA A 573 -7.32 1.95 17.11
C ALA A 573 -7.98 1.44 18.41
N ASN A 574 -7.39 0.43 19.07
CA ASN A 574 -8.01 -0.31 20.18
C ASN A 574 -7.18 -0.34 21.47
N ALA A 575 -5.92 0.12 21.44
CA ALA A 575 -5.05 0.13 22.62
C ALA A 575 -5.10 1.51 23.30
N PRO A 576 -5.11 1.57 24.65
CA PRO A 576 -4.88 2.81 25.39
C PRO A 576 -3.60 3.50 24.90
N GLU A 577 -3.56 4.84 24.98
CA GLU A 577 -2.41 5.60 24.47
C GLU A 577 -1.11 5.27 25.21
N ASP A 578 -1.20 4.87 26.49
CA ASP A 578 -0.11 4.40 27.35
C ASP A 578 0.24 2.91 27.16
N ALA A 579 -0.44 2.20 26.24
CA ALA A 579 -0.21 0.77 26.06
C ALA A 579 1.20 0.47 25.53
N GLN A 580 1.94 -0.33 26.28
CA GLN A 580 3.29 -0.78 25.92
C GLN A 580 3.22 -2.11 25.15
N LEU A 581 2.57 -2.10 23.99
CA LEU A 581 2.36 -3.29 23.17
C LEU A 581 3.01 -3.15 21.79
N PRO A 582 3.56 -4.24 21.22
CA PRO A 582 4.11 -4.21 19.87
C PRO A 582 3.00 -4.06 18.81
N PHE A 583 3.23 -3.18 17.84
CA PHE A 583 2.29 -2.90 16.76
C PHE A 583 2.55 -3.82 15.56
N ARG A 584 1.57 -4.67 15.23
CA ARG A 584 1.62 -5.49 14.02
C ARG A 584 0.77 -4.85 12.93
N THR A 585 1.44 -4.40 11.87
CA THR A 585 0.83 -3.87 10.66
C THR A 585 1.12 -4.76 9.46
N ALA A 586 0.45 -4.49 8.37
CA ALA A 586 0.75 -5.07 7.07
C ALA A 586 0.75 -3.96 6.02
N GLY A 587 1.24 -4.29 4.83
CA GLY A 587 1.38 -3.35 3.72
C GLY A 587 2.63 -3.66 2.92
N TRP A 588 2.79 -3.00 1.79
CA TRP A 588 4.02 -3.07 1.01
C TRP A 588 4.27 -1.72 0.35
N ILE A 589 5.47 -1.56 -0.24
CA ILE A 589 5.77 -0.40 -1.06
C ILE A 589 5.34 -0.70 -2.50
N HIS A 590 4.52 0.15 -3.07
CA HIS A 590 4.19 0.18 -4.48
C HIS A 590 5.20 1.05 -5.22
N VAL A 591 5.67 0.61 -6.39
CA VAL A 591 6.58 1.37 -7.25
C VAL A 591 5.84 1.77 -8.52
N ILE A 592 5.52 3.05 -8.63
CA ILE A 592 4.73 3.62 -9.72
C ILE A 592 5.69 4.33 -10.68
N ASP A 593 5.83 3.84 -11.91
CA ASP A 593 6.43 4.60 -13.01
C ASP A 593 5.44 5.69 -13.40
N TRP A 594 5.80 6.94 -13.11
CA TRP A 594 4.97 8.11 -13.37
C TRP A 594 5.69 9.09 -14.30
N SER A 595 6.48 8.55 -15.23
CA SER A 595 7.16 9.32 -16.27
C SER A 595 6.18 10.02 -17.24
N ASP A 596 4.92 9.58 -17.28
CA ASP A 596 3.80 10.18 -17.99
C ASP A 596 2.64 10.45 -17.00
N TRP A 597 2.32 11.73 -16.77
CA TRP A 597 1.31 12.15 -15.80
C TRP A 597 -0.08 11.56 -16.05
N ASP A 598 -0.42 11.34 -17.32
CA ASP A 598 -1.74 10.86 -17.74
C ASP A 598 -1.83 9.32 -17.72
N ASN A 599 -0.70 8.63 -17.56
CA ASN A 599 -0.63 7.18 -17.59
C ASN A 599 0.35 6.60 -16.55
N PRO A 600 0.12 6.81 -15.24
CA PRO A 600 0.89 6.14 -14.19
C PRO A 600 0.72 4.63 -14.25
N GLN A 601 1.81 3.89 -14.03
CA GLN A 601 1.83 2.43 -14.06
C GLN A 601 2.59 1.87 -12.86
N GLU A 602 1.96 1.01 -12.06
CA GLU A 602 2.68 0.22 -11.07
C GLU A 602 3.52 -0.86 -11.77
N VAL A 603 4.84 -0.74 -11.65
CA VAL A 603 5.79 -1.61 -12.33
C VAL A 603 6.41 -2.64 -11.40
N ALA A 604 6.54 -2.30 -10.12
CA ALA A 604 7.15 -3.16 -9.12
C ALA A 604 6.51 -2.95 -7.74
N ARG A 605 6.85 -3.84 -6.81
CA ARG A 605 6.50 -3.73 -5.40
C ARG A 605 7.61 -4.27 -4.52
N TYR A 606 7.68 -3.80 -3.29
CA TYR A 606 8.54 -4.36 -2.25
C TYR A 606 7.68 -4.85 -1.09
N GLN A 607 7.39 -6.15 -1.09
CA GLN A 607 6.46 -6.78 -0.15
C GLN A 607 7.22 -7.58 0.90
N VAL A 608 7.32 -7.02 2.11
CA VAL A 608 7.79 -7.72 3.30
C VAL A 608 6.60 -8.45 3.92
N PRO A 609 6.52 -9.80 3.86
CA PRO A 609 5.32 -10.52 4.29
C PRO A 609 4.99 -10.38 5.78
N GLU A 610 6.01 -10.13 6.60
CA GLU A 610 5.89 -10.12 8.06
C GLU A 610 5.64 -8.75 8.70
N ALA A 611 5.69 -7.64 7.96
CA ALA A 611 5.62 -6.28 8.54
C ALA A 611 5.01 -5.26 7.57
N GLY A 612 4.41 -4.17 8.09
CA GLY A 612 3.93 -3.04 7.31
C GLY A 612 4.93 -1.87 7.30
N SER A 613 4.95 -1.13 6.20
CA SER A 613 5.77 0.08 6.00
C SER A 613 5.22 1.29 6.76
N HIS A 614 6.06 2.31 6.92
CA HIS A 614 5.68 3.64 7.42
C HIS A 614 6.27 4.73 6.52
N ASN A 615 7.28 5.50 6.97
CA ASN A 615 7.89 6.55 6.15
C ASN A 615 9.06 6.03 5.30
N ILE A 616 9.29 6.73 4.19
CA ILE A 616 10.17 6.32 3.10
C ILE A 616 11.12 7.47 2.77
N TRP A 617 12.35 7.13 2.42
CA TRP A 617 13.32 8.02 1.80
C TRP A 617 14.01 7.31 0.64
N VAL A 618 14.24 8.01 -0.47
CA VAL A 618 14.99 7.44 -1.61
C VAL A 618 16.05 8.42 -2.07
N GLU A 619 17.29 7.96 -2.13
CA GLU A 619 18.45 8.72 -2.59
C GLU A 619 19.47 7.76 -3.21
N ASP A 620 20.19 8.20 -4.24
CA ASP A 620 21.25 7.42 -4.89
C ASP A 620 20.86 5.99 -5.31
N ASP A 621 19.63 5.85 -5.79
CA ASP A 621 18.99 4.58 -6.15
C ASP A 621 18.94 3.57 -4.99
N ILE A 622 18.91 4.06 -3.76
CA ILE A 622 18.72 3.30 -2.53
C ILE A 622 17.43 3.76 -1.84
N LEU A 623 16.53 2.81 -1.59
CA LEU A 623 15.32 2.99 -0.82
C LEU A 623 15.61 2.67 0.65
N TYR A 624 15.38 3.65 1.52
CA TYR A 624 15.39 3.51 2.97
C TYR A 624 13.94 3.58 3.45
N VAL A 625 13.52 2.59 4.23
CA VAL A 625 12.12 2.52 4.67
C VAL A 625 12.02 2.03 6.10
N GLY A 626 11.20 2.73 6.88
CA GLY A 626 10.81 2.35 8.22
C GLY A 626 9.68 1.32 8.17
N TYR A 627 9.82 0.25 8.94
CA TYR A 627 8.76 -0.72 9.16
C TYR A 627 8.39 -0.80 10.64
N TYR A 628 7.11 -1.03 10.86
CA TYR A 628 6.55 -1.48 12.14
C TYR A 628 7.13 -2.83 12.58
N TYR A 629 6.90 -3.20 13.84
CA TYR A 629 7.31 -4.50 14.38
C TYR A 629 6.82 -5.67 13.50
N PRO A 630 7.68 -6.64 13.15
CA PRO A 630 9.11 -6.79 13.48
C PRO A 630 10.08 -6.31 12.38
N GLY A 631 9.64 -5.47 11.45
CA GLY A 631 10.34 -5.12 10.22
C GLY A 631 11.59 -4.26 10.40
N GLY A 632 11.54 -3.23 11.24
CA GLY A 632 12.68 -2.33 11.51
C GLY A 632 13.07 -1.45 10.31
N LEU A 633 14.31 -0.98 10.27
CA LEU A 633 14.90 -0.31 9.12
C LEU A 633 15.19 -1.32 8.01
N ARG A 634 14.77 -1.02 6.78
CA ARG A 634 15.17 -1.76 5.58
C ARG A 634 15.85 -0.82 4.59
N VAL A 635 16.91 -1.32 3.96
CA VAL A 635 17.67 -0.63 2.91
C VAL A 635 17.64 -1.49 1.66
N VAL A 636 17.20 -0.95 0.52
CA VAL A 636 16.86 -1.71 -0.68
C VAL A 636 17.46 -1.06 -1.92
N ASP A 637 18.13 -1.86 -2.76
CA ASP A 637 18.65 -1.46 -4.06
C ASP A 637 17.51 -1.28 -5.08
N VAL A 638 17.24 -0.01 -5.42
CA VAL A 638 16.24 0.38 -6.43
C VAL A 638 16.89 0.90 -7.70
N SER A 639 18.14 0.51 -7.97
CA SER A 639 18.84 0.80 -9.22
C SER A 639 18.35 -0.05 -10.40
N GLY A 640 18.50 0.53 -11.58
CA GLY A 640 18.07 -0.04 -12.85
C GLY A 640 16.56 0.12 -13.09
N GLU A 641 16.08 -0.48 -14.18
CA GLU A 641 14.65 -0.53 -14.43
C GLU A 641 13.99 -1.51 -13.46
N LEU A 642 12.92 -1.06 -12.79
CA LEU A 642 12.23 -1.83 -11.77
C LEU A 642 11.04 -2.59 -12.36
N MET A 643 10.91 -3.87 -12.01
CA MET A 643 9.80 -4.73 -12.44
C MET A 643 9.59 -5.87 -11.44
N GLY A 644 8.35 -6.19 -11.06
CA GLY A 644 8.03 -7.36 -10.22
C GLY A 644 8.26 -7.15 -8.71
N ASP A 645 8.54 -8.22 -7.96
CA ASP A 645 8.72 -8.18 -6.50
C ASP A 645 10.19 -7.99 -6.10
N LEU A 646 10.55 -6.77 -5.67
CA LEU A 646 11.91 -6.38 -5.31
C LEU A 646 12.44 -7.18 -4.10
N TYR A 647 11.57 -7.58 -3.17
CA TYR A 647 11.97 -8.37 -2.00
C TYR A 647 12.49 -9.74 -2.42
N ARG A 648 11.79 -10.39 -3.35
CA ARG A 648 12.17 -11.71 -3.86
C ARG A 648 13.39 -11.68 -4.77
N GLN A 649 13.67 -10.56 -5.42
CA GLN A 649 14.83 -10.38 -6.29
C GLN A 649 16.17 -10.27 -5.55
N GLY A 650 16.16 -10.28 -4.22
CA GLY A 650 17.39 -10.14 -3.44
C GLY A 650 17.95 -8.73 -3.48
N ARG A 651 17.08 -7.71 -3.59
CA ARG A 651 17.47 -6.30 -3.59
C ARG A 651 17.64 -5.70 -2.20
N GLU A 652 17.27 -6.41 -1.13
CA GLU A 652 17.52 -5.94 0.24
C GLU A 652 19.04 -5.89 0.51
N ILE A 653 19.57 -4.67 0.66
CA ILE A 653 20.96 -4.39 1.02
C ILE A 653 21.13 -4.71 2.50
N ALA A 654 20.24 -4.24 3.36
CA ALA A 654 20.36 -4.44 4.79
C ALA A 654 19.02 -4.36 5.52
N ARG A 655 19.00 -4.99 6.71
CA ARG A 655 17.93 -4.88 7.69
C ARG A 655 18.53 -4.61 9.05
N PHE A 656 17.98 -3.63 9.75
CA PHE A 656 18.30 -3.39 11.16
C PHE A 656 17.01 -3.30 11.99
N VAL A 657 16.92 -4.10 13.03
CA VAL A 657 15.76 -4.10 13.94
C VAL A 657 16.24 -3.53 15.28
N PRO A 658 15.85 -2.31 15.66
CA PRO A 658 16.30 -1.73 16.92
C PRO A 658 15.86 -2.58 18.10
N PHE A 659 16.76 -2.77 19.06
CA PHE A 659 16.53 -3.54 20.27
C PHE A 659 16.86 -2.67 21.48
N GLU A 660 15.84 -2.39 22.29
CA GLU A 660 15.96 -1.58 23.50
C GLU A 660 15.04 -2.16 24.59
N PRO A 661 15.60 -2.87 25.58
CA PRO A 661 14.82 -3.44 26.67
C PRO A 661 14.19 -2.39 27.59
N ASP A 662 14.80 -1.20 27.69
CA ASP A 662 14.30 -0.10 28.52
C ASP A 662 13.44 0.89 27.73
N GLY A 663 13.05 0.54 26.50
CA GLY A 663 12.24 1.40 25.64
C GLY A 663 10.83 1.57 26.18
N PHE A 664 10.12 2.59 25.71
CA PHE A 664 8.74 2.87 26.13
C PHE A 664 7.85 1.62 26.05
N ALA A 665 7.97 0.88 24.97
CA ALA A 665 7.54 -0.51 24.89
C ALA A 665 8.78 -1.41 24.72
N PRO A 666 9.13 -2.23 25.73
CA PRO A 666 10.33 -3.06 25.71
C PRO A 666 10.39 -3.97 24.48
N ASN A 667 11.50 -3.90 23.73
CA ASN A 667 11.77 -4.77 22.57
C ASN A 667 10.65 -4.81 21.53
N ALA A 668 9.96 -3.69 21.35
CA ALA A 668 8.90 -3.51 20.36
C ALA A 668 9.33 -2.48 19.28
N PRO A 669 10.31 -2.81 18.42
CA PRO A 669 10.77 -1.90 17.38
C PRO A 669 9.64 -1.42 16.47
N PHE A 670 9.62 -0.13 16.23
CA PHE A 670 8.79 0.54 15.24
C PHE A 670 9.62 1.72 14.72
N VAL A 671 10.29 1.50 13.59
CA VAL A 671 11.02 2.57 12.90
C VAL A 671 10.01 3.46 12.19
N TRP A 672 9.92 4.72 12.62
CA TRP A 672 8.98 5.69 12.09
C TRP A 672 9.38 6.13 10.69
N GLY A 673 10.62 6.60 10.53
CA GLY A 673 11.17 7.02 9.24
C GLY A 673 12.69 7.04 9.28
N PRO A 674 13.35 6.79 8.15
CA PRO A 674 14.78 6.99 8.00
C PRO A 674 15.11 8.23 7.16
N GLN A 675 16.30 8.80 7.40
CA GLN A 675 16.93 9.80 6.56
C GLN A 675 18.43 9.47 6.44
N PRO A 676 18.94 9.15 5.24
CA PRO A 676 20.38 9.09 4.99
C PRO A 676 20.99 10.49 5.08
N TYR A 677 22.18 10.58 5.66
CA TYR A 677 22.90 11.85 5.82
C TYR A 677 24.40 11.61 6.03
N LYS A 678 25.24 12.21 5.18
CA LYS A 678 26.72 12.15 5.26
C LYS A 678 27.27 10.74 5.56
N GLY A 679 26.82 9.73 4.82
CA GLY A 679 27.28 8.34 4.93
C GLY A 679 26.70 7.54 6.10
N HIS A 680 25.80 8.14 6.89
CA HIS A 680 25.04 7.49 7.96
C HIS A 680 23.57 7.40 7.58
N ILE A 681 22.83 6.54 8.28
CA ILE A 681 21.38 6.45 8.21
C ILE A 681 20.85 6.77 9.59
N PHE A 682 20.19 7.92 9.70
CA PHE A 682 19.48 8.30 10.91
C PHE A 682 18.05 7.81 10.81
N PHE A 683 17.48 7.33 11.91
CA PHE A 683 16.06 7.02 11.97
C PHE A 683 15.54 7.17 13.39
N THR A 684 14.27 7.50 13.52
CA THR A 684 13.58 7.46 14.80
C THR A 684 12.85 6.13 14.97
N ASP A 685 13.06 5.52 16.12
CA ASP A 685 12.26 4.41 16.59
C ASP A 685 11.23 4.95 17.60
N TYR A 686 9.97 4.65 17.35
CA TYR A 686 8.82 5.11 18.11
C TYR A 686 8.95 4.84 19.60
N ASN A 687 9.63 3.76 20.00
CA ASN A 687 9.73 3.34 21.40
C ASN A 687 11.11 3.57 22.03
N SER A 688 12.14 3.98 21.28
CA SER A 688 13.51 4.07 21.80
C SER A 688 14.31 5.32 21.40
N GLY A 689 13.74 6.20 20.56
CA GLY A 689 14.34 7.48 20.20
C GLY A 689 15.15 7.44 18.90
N LEU A 690 16.14 8.32 18.80
CA LEU A 690 16.98 8.50 17.61
C LEU A 690 18.10 7.45 17.57
N TRP A 691 18.32 6.90 16.39
CA TRP A 691 19.42 5.98 16.09
C TRP A 691 20.24 6.49 14.90
N ALA A 692 21.54 6.29 14.96
CA ALA A 692 22.46 6.47 13.85
C ALA A 692 23.14 5.13 13.54
N VAL A 693 23.02 4.68 12.30
CA VAL A 693 23.64 3.45 11.83
C VAL A 693 24.41 3.70 10.54
N ARG A 694 25.29 2.77 10.18
CA ARG A 694 26.08 2.83 8.95
C ARG A 694 26.10 1.46 8.28
N LEU A 695 26.10 1.45 6.95
CA LEU A 695 26.31 0.24 6.18
C LEU A 695 27.79 -0.12 6.20
N GLU A 696 28.12 -1.36 6.55
CA GLU A 696 29.49 -1.85 6.48
C GLU A 696 29.93 -2.07 5.03
N GLU A 697 31.24 -2.08 4.81
CA GLU A 697 31.79 -2.53 3.54
C GLU A 697 31.46 -4.00 3.30
N LYS A 698 31.14 -4.33 2.04
CA LYS A 698 30.85 -5.71 1.69
C LYS A 698 32.12 -6.55 1.76
N THR A 699 32.16 -7.51 2.68
CA THR A 699 33.32 -8.40 2.91
C THR A 699 33.26 -9.72 2.13
N GLY A 700 32.13 -10.03 1.49
CA GLY A 700 31.91 -11.25 0.71
C GLY A 700 30.46 -11.43 0.28
N PRO A 701 30.09 -12.56 -0.34
CA PRO A 701 28.71 -12.86 -0.68
C PRO A 701 27.87 -13.03 0.59
N GLY A 702 26.74 -12.34 0.64
CA GLY A 702 25.84 -12.35 1.79
C GLY A 702 24.65 -13.29 1.60
N ARG A 703 23.87 -13.50 2.66
CA ARG A 703 22.61 -14.23 2.56
C ARG A 703 21.60 -13.39 1.77
N VAL A 704 21.07 -13.95 0.68
CA VAL A 704 20.05 -13.30 -0.15
C VAL A 704 18.65 -13.75 0.28
N ILE A 705 17.83 -12.82 0.75
CA ILE A 705 16.52 -13.10 1.37
C ILE A 705 15.48 -13.70 0.39
N GLY A 706 15.74 -13.67 -0.91
CA GLY A 706 14.94 -14.33 -1.96
C GLY A 706 15.46 -15.70 -2.46
N GLU A 707 16.67 -16.09 -2.07
CA GLU A 707 17.31 -17.34 -2.49
C GLU A 707 17.48 -18.28 -1.29
N PRO A 708 16.55 -19.21 -1.08
CA PRO A 708 16.71 -20.25 -0.08
C PRO A 708 17.77 -21.25 -0.56
N GLN A 709 19.02 -20.99 -0.18
CA GLN A 709 20.16 -21.90 -0.34
C GLN A 709 20.10 -23.07 0.65
#